data_AF-A0A1W1IC32-F1
#
_entry.id   AF-A0A1W1IC32-F1
#
_cell.length_a   1.000
_cell.length_b   1.000
_cell.length_c   1.000
_cell.angle_alpha   90.00
_cell.angle_beta   90.00
_cell.angle_gamma   90.00
#
_symmetry.space_group_name_H-M   'P 1'
#
loop_
_entity.id
_entity.type
_entity.pdbx_description
1 polymer ?
#
loop_
_entity_poly.entity_id
_entity_poly.type
_entity_poly.pdbx_seq_one_letter_code
_entity_poly.pdbx_strand_id
1 'polypeptide(L)'
;MDETISIRQIEKLRREYKEYLSSTNLGWSEPTIATYASDSFYALNNNIGIDFWSCFIDDVSMLEARDKISDFLRQEKKSDHADERANNYQEAMKHLKKFLDEKYPLLAQEWSGKALNNTYLKSDFKKWMHKQKKSNNEAYSANTITTYTNMLKNTTQKLELGDLVESDLFFYTFPEDFEAAYKIITSTDNFNEVDAAGKKSYSNAMTMYSKFLKELYEPSCWIFQGNPKYYNVVDAVNDLATITWSVNQYPKQIKAGDKAYIWISGSEGGIIATGKILCDPEMREPVQNDPYAHDDFLNQAPHLAVDIKFEKKLTASIILRKELLADERTKKLEILTYPGATNFLVLKEQYEVIESMINGSYQRLPASPSDNTLSTPVEKRRYWMYAPGEGSYMWEEFYEKGIMGIGWDDLGDLSLYSSKQAMKEEMKSLYGDVSSYKNAGHATWQFANELKPGDIVFAKLGMYKLIGRGIVTSEYIFDPSRESYRHTRKVNWTHKGEWESESQNAMKTLTDITPFNEYHQNMENLISEGYEPKDSPAEYDSYSEDEFLDDVFMSEERYTTLKNLLRKKKNIILQGAPGVGKTYAAERLAHSIMGEKDSSRVIIVQFHQSYSYEDFIMGYRPNNNNSGFTLSYGPFYDFCKEAEPDDREYFFIIDEINRGNLSKIFGELLMLIENDKRGKEVRLLYSDEQFSVPENVYIIGMMNTADRSLAMIDYALRRRFAFFEFEPAFETEGFKTYQSTIANNKFDKLIETVSSLNKIISEDASLGSGFRIGHSYFCTGEVVDDAWLSDLVEYEFIPLIKEYWFDEPFKVEQWTLNLQGAIHG
;
A
#
# COMPACT_ATOMS: atom_id res chain seq x y z
N MET A 1 -6.22 -20.40 -10.77
CA MET A 1 -6.39 -19.90 -12.14
C MET A 1 -5.76 -18.52 -12.17
N ASP A 2 -4.91 -18.21 -13.14
CA ASP A 2 -4.16 -16.94 -13.22
C ASP A 2 -5.05 -15.73 -12.93
N GLU A 3 -4.72 -14.96 -11.89
CA GLU A 3 -5.39 -13.69 -11.51
C GLU A 3 -4.96 -12.52 -12.40
N THR A 4 -4.08 -12.77 -13.38
CA THR A 4 -3.53 -11.74 -14.27
C THR A 4 -3.63 -12.11 -15.75
N ILE A 5 -3.94 -11.12 -16.58
CA ILE A 5 -3.87 -11.20 -18.05
C ILE A 5 -2.51 -10.64 -18.47
N SER A 6 -1.72 -11.43 -19.18
CA SER A 6 -0.45 -10.94 -19.73
C SER A 6 -0.70 -10.00 -20.92
N ILE A 7 0.14 -8.98 -21.08
CA ILE A 7 0.09 -8.06 -22.24
C ILE A 7 0.15 -8.84 -23.56
N ARG A 8 0.91 -9.94 -23.61
CA ARG A 8 0.99 -10.85 -24.77
C ARG A 8 -0.33 -11.49 -25.15
N GLN A 9 -1.18 -11.81 -24.18
CA GLN A 9 -2.50 -12.37 -24.45
C GLN A 9 -3.42 -11.33 -25.09
N ILE A 10 -3.32 -10.05 -24.70
CA ILE A 10 -4.11 -8.95 -25.25
C ILE A 10 -3.69 -8.62 -26.68
N GLU A 11 -2.38 -8.53 -26.94
CA GLU A 11 -1.88 -8.20 -28.29
C GLU A 11 -2.14 -9.33 -29.30
N LYS A 12 -2.08 -10.60 -28.86
CA LYS A 12 -2.53 -11.74 -29.69
C LYS A 12 -4.01 -11.59 -30.10
N LEU A 13 -4.87 -11.25 -29.15
CA LEU A 13 -6.30 -11.08 -29.39
C LEU A 13 -6.58 -9.93 -30.38
N ARG A 14 -5.85 -8.80 -30.27
CA ARG A 14 -5.96 -7.66 -31.18
C ARG A 14 -5.62 -8.01 -32.62
N ARG A 15 -4.55 -8.77 -32.83
CA ARG A 15 -4.12 -9.20 -34.17
C ARG A 15 -5.15 -10.10 -34.83
N GLU A 16 -5.63 -11.12 -34.12
CA GLU A 16 -6.65 -12.04 -34.64
C GLU A 16 -7.97 -11.32 -34.91
N TYR A 17 -8.33 -10.34 -34.07
CA TYR A 17 -9.49 -9.50 -34.30
C TYR A 17 -9.37 -8.64 -35.57
N LYS A 18 -8.19 -8.07 -35.83
CA LYS A 18 -7.94 -7.28 -37.05
C LYS A 18 -8.04 -8.14 -38.32
N GLU A 19 -7.52 -9.37 -38.29
CA GLU A 19 -7.68 -10.35 -39.39
C GLU A 19 -9.14 -10.78 -39.59
N TYR A 20 -9.88 -10.94 -38.49
CA TYR A 20 -11.31 -11.22 -38.52
C TYR A 20 -12.10 -10.09 -39.20
N LEU A 21 -11.81 -8.83 -38.87
CA LEU A 21 -12.43 -7.67 -39.52
C LEU A 21 -12.18 -7.65 -41.04
N SER A 22 -10.94 -7.91 -41.47
CA SER A 22 -10.56 -7.97 -42.89
C SER A 22 -11.27 -9.07 -43.67
N SER A 23 -11.47 -10.24 -43.06
CA SER A 23 -12.09 -11.39 -43.71
C SER A 23 -13.62 -11.37 -43.71
N THR A 24 -14.24 -10.75 -42.70
CA THR A 24 -15.71 -10.65 -42.58
C THR A 24 -16.29 -9.41 -43.26
N ASN A 25 -15.48 -8.38 -43.51
CA ASN A 25 -15.90 -7.13 -44.14
C ASN A 25 -15.09 -6.85 -45.41
N LEU A 26 -15.24 -7.71 -46.43
CA LEU A 26 -14.48 -7.68 -47.70
C LEU A 26 -14.57 -6.36 -48.51
N GLY A 27 -15.48 -5.44 -48.14
CA GLY A 27 -15.62 -4.11 -48.74
C GLY A 27 -14.95 -2.98 -47.96
N TRP A 28 -14.34 -3.24 -46.81
CA TRP A 28 -13.68 -2.22 -46.00
C TRP A 28 -12.24 -2.00 -46.45
N SER A 29 -11.81 -0.74 -46.50
CA SER A 29 -10.42 -0.39 -46.77
C SER A 29 -9.53 -0.66 -45.55
N GLU A 30 -8.23 -0.88 -45.75
CA GLU A 30 -7.26 -1.09 -44.66
C GLU A 30 -7.32 -0.01 -43.56
N PRO A 31 -7.45 1.31 -43.87
CA PRO A 31 -7.60 2.34 -42.84
C PRO A 31 -8.89 2.18 -42.03
N THR A 32 -9.98 1.72 -42.66
CA THR A 32 -11.26 1.46 -41.98
C THR A 32 -11.10 0.31 -41.00
N ILE A 33 -10.47 -0.78 -41.43
CA ILE A 33 -10.18 -1.94 -40.59
C ILE A 33 -9.29 -1.55 -39.40
N ALA A 34 -8.24 -0.76 -39.64
CA ALA A 34 -7.35 -0.29 -38.58
C ALA A 34 -8.06 0.62 -37.55
N THR A 35 -8.98 1.47 -38.02
CA THR A 35 -9.77 2.36 -37.16
C THR A 35 -10.68 1.53 -36.25
N TYR A 36 -11.47 0.60 -36.81
CA TYR A 36 -12.34 -0.27 -36.01
C TYR A 36 -11.55 -1.19 -35.06
N ALA A 37 -10.39 -1.69 -35.48
CA ALA A 37 -9.51 -2.49 -34.63
C ALA A 37 -8.99 -1.69 -33.41
N SER A 38 -8.63 -0.42 -33.61
CA SER A 38 -8.17 0.47 -32.53
C SER A 38 -9.32 0.90 -31.61
N ASP A 39 -10.42 1.35 -32.21
CA ASP A 39 -11.59 1.89 -31.53
C ASP A 39 -12.30 0.85 -30.64
N SER A 40 -12.27 -0.43 -31.03
CA SER A 40 -12.84 -1.51 -30.22
C SER A 40 -12.14 -1.74 -28.88
N PHE A 41 -10.88 -1.32 -28.78
CA PHE A 41 -10.09 -1.40 -27.54
C PHE A 41 -9.94 -0.04 -26.86
N TYR A 42 -10.70 0.97 -27.29
CA TYR A 42 -10.58 2.34 -26.80
C TYR A 42 -10.71 2.43 -25.27
N ALA A 43 -11.67 1.72 -24.68
CA ALA A 43 -11.87 1.72 -23.23
C ALA A 43 -10.76 1.04 -22.44
N LEU A 44 -10.16 -0.02 -22.98
CA LEU A 44 -8.99 -0.67 -22.38
C LEU A 44 -7.76 0.24 -22.44
N ASN A 45 -7.52 0.86 -23.60
CA ASN A 45 -6.34 1.69 -23.85
C ASN A 45 -6.34 3.01 -23.09
N ASN A 46 -7.52 3.57 -22.86
CA ASN A 46 -7.68 4.83 -22.13
C ASN A 46 -8.08 4.60 -20.67
N ASN A 47 -8.04 3.35 -20.21
CA ASN A 47 -8.32 2.94 -18.84
C ASN A 47 -9.61 3.57 -18.29
N ILE A 48 -10.72 3.41 -19.02
CA ILE A 48 -12.00 4.16 -18.84
C ILE A 48 -12.75 3.76 -17.55
N GLY A 49 -12.06 3.27 -16.51
CA GLY A 49 -12.68 2.97 -15.22
C GLY A 49 -13.77 1.90 -15.30
N ILE A 50 -13.65 1.01 -16.30
CA ILE A 50 -14.53 -0.14 -16.52
C ILE A 50 -13.68 -1.40 -16.58
N ASP A 51 -14.22 -2.50 -16.07
CA ASP A 51 -13.70 -3.81 -16.43
C ASP A 51 -14.02 -4.04 -17.92
N PHE A 52 -13.03 -3.78 -18.76
CA PHE A 52 -13.14 -3.86 -20.21
C PHE A 52 -13.71 -5.21 -20.68
N TRP A 53 -13.35 -6.32 -20.04
CA TRP A 53 -13.78 -7.65 -20.48
C TRP A 53 -15.23 -7.92 -20.11
N SER A 54 -15.68 -7.40 -18.96
CA SER A 54 -17.09 -7.48 -18.55
C SER A 54 -18.04 -6.83 -19.55
N CYS A 55 -17.57 -5.83 -20.32
CA CYS A 55 -18.35 -5.10 -21.31
C CYS A 55 -18.86 -5.98 -22.47
N PHE A 56 -18.29 -7.17 -22.65
CA PHE A 56 -18.64 -8.10 -23.73
C PHE A 56 -19.51 -9.28 -23.27
N ILE A 57 -19.81 -9.36 -21.97
CA ILE A 57 -20.61 -10.45 -21.38
C ILE A 57 -22.08 -10.33 -21.81
N ASP A 58 -22.64 -9.13 -21.79
CA ASP A 58 -24.04 -8.86 -22.14
C ASP A 58 -24.24 -7.44 -22.71
N ASP A 59 -25.39 -7.22 -23.34
CA ASP A 59 -25.71 -5.97 -24.03
C ASP A 59 -25.92 -4.77 -23.09
N VAL A 60 -26.28 -5.01 -21.82
CA VAL A 60 -26.44 -3.96 -20.81
C VAL A 60 -25.07 -3.43 -20.41
N SER A 61 -24.12 -4.33 -20.11
CA SER A 61 -22.72 -4.00 -19.83
C SER A 61 -22.05 -3.22 -20.98
N MET A 62 -22.40 -3.53 -22.24
CA MET A 62 -21.90 -2.80 -23.40
C MET A 62 -22.49 -1.38 -23.54
N LEU A 63 -23.77 -1.20 -23.18
CA LEU A 63 -24.40 0.14 -23.12
C LEU A 63 -23.80 0.99 -22.01
N GLU A 64 -23.55 0.41 -20.85
CA GLU A 64 -22.87 1.10 -19.74
C GLU A 64 -21.43 1.50 -20.11
N ALA A 65 -20.71 0.66 -20.85
CA ALA A 65 -19.39 0.98 -21.38
C ALA A 65 -19.44 2.18 -22.34
N ARG A 66 -20.45 2.24 -23.23
CA ARG A 66 -20.67 3.36 -24.15
C ARG A 66 -20.91 4.66 -23.39
N ASP A 67 -21.75 4.64 -22.37
CA ASP A 67 -22.09 5.85 -21.62
C ASP A 67 -20.85 6.37 -20.86
N LYS A 68 -20.05 5.47 -20.28
CA LYS A 68 -18.77 5.83 -19.65
C LYS A 68 -17.73 6.34 -20.65
N ILE A 69 -17.68 5.81 -21.88
CA ILE A 69 -16.86 6.37 -22.95
C ILE A 69 -17.33 7.78 -23.34
N SER A 70 -18.64 8.02 -23.41
CA SER A 70 -19.19 9.36 -23.69
C SER A 70 -18.80 10.35 -22.59
N ASP A 71 -18.97 9.96 -21.34
CA ASP A 71 -18.60 10.79 -20.19
C ASP A 71 -17.10 11.10 -20.17
N PHE A 72 -16.26 10.09 -20.45
CA PHE A 72 -14.82 10.27 -20.61
C PHE A 72 -14.48 11.26 -21.74
N LEU A 73 -15.12 11.17 -22.90
CA LEU A 73 -14.88 12.07 -24.04
C LEU A 73 -15.33 13.51 -23.77
N ARG A 74 -16.41 13.70 -23.01
CA ARG A 74 -16.90 15.03 -22.58
C ARG A 74 -15.93 15.67 -21.61
N GLN A 75 -15.45 14.90 -20.64
CA GLN A 75 -14.73 15.42 -19.48
C GLN A 75 -13.23 15.57 -19.76
N GLU A 76 -12.58 14.55 -20.33
CA GLU A 76 -11.12 14.48 -20.51
C GLU A 76 -10.66 15.03 -21.87
N LYS A 77 -11.47 14.86 -22.92
CA LYS A 77 -11.15 15.32 -24.28
C LYS A 77 -11.89 16.59 -24.71
N LYS A 78 -12.79 17.11 -23.87
CA LYS A 78 -13.62 18.30 -24.14
C LYS A 78 -14.28 18.24 -25.53
N SER A 79 -14.80 17.08 -25.89
CA SER A 79 -15.37 16.87 -27.23
C SER A 79 -16.84 17.29 -27.25
N ASP A 80 -17.19 18.25 -28.11
CA ASP A 80 -18.58 18.68 -28.33
C ASP A 80 -19.47 17.61 -28.98
N HIS A 81 -18.87 16.53 -29.50
CA HIS A 81 -19.52 15.40 -30.18
C HIS A 81 -19.33 14.07 -29.44
N ALA A 82 -19.18 14.12 -28.11
CA ALA A 82 -18.84 12.95 -27.30
C ALA A 82 -19.84 11.78 -27.43
N ASP A 83 -21.14 12.04 -27.47
CA ASP A 83 -22.16 10.98 -27.63
C ASP A 83 -22.06 10.28 -28.98
N GLU A 84 -21.84 11.04 -30.04
CA GLU A 84 -21.69 10.53 -31.40
C GLU A 84 -20.43 9.66 -31.51
N ARG A 85 -19.33 10.13 -30.92
CA ARG A 85 -18.08 9.37 -30.87
C ARG A 85 -18.19 8.12 -29.99
N ALA A 86 -18.86 8.21 -28.84
CA ALA A 86 -19.13 7.06 -27.98
C ALA A 86 -20.00 6.00 -28.67
N ASN A 87 -20.98 6.44 -29.47
CA ASN A 87 -21.73 5.53 -30.34
C ASN A 87 -20.80 4.83 -31.35
N ASN A 88 -19.87 5.55 -31.97
CA ASN A 88 -18.91 4.93 -32.90
C ASN A 88 -17.99 3.92 -32.20
N TYR A 89 -17.51 4.21 -30.99
CA TYR A 89 -16.73 3.26 -30.18
C TYR A 89 -17.57 2.05 -29.76
N GLN A 90 -18.85 2.24 -29.43
CA GLN A 90 -19.77 1.14 -29.13
C GLN A 90 -19.99 0.24 -30.35
N GLU A 91 -20.20 0.83 -31.54
CA GLU A 91 -20.33 0.07 -32.78
C GLU A 91 -19.05 -0.73 -33.08
N ALA A 92 -17.86 -0.16 -32.84
CA ALA A 92 -16.61 -0.90 -32.94
C ALA A 92 -16.56 -2.07 -31.93
N MET A 93 -16.88 -1.81 -30.65
CA MET A 93 -16.95 -2.84 -29.61
C MET A 93 -17.94 -3.97 -29.93
N LYS A 94 -19.04 -3.72 -30.64
CA LYS A 94 -19.97 -4.78 -31.12
C LYS A 94 -19.30 -5.73 -32.09
N HIS A 95 -18.44 -5.23 -32.99
CA HIS A 95 -17.66 -6.09 -33.87
C HIS A 95 -16.67 -6.96 -33.07
N LEU A 96 -16.04 -6.40 -32.04
CA LEU A 96 -15.16 -7.17 -31.15
C LEU A 96 -15.94 -8.22 -30.35
N LYS A 97 -17.13 -7.90 -29.83
CA LYS A 97 -18.02 -8.87 -29.19
C LYS A 97 -18.35 -10.03 -30.11
N LYS A 98 -18.73 -9.74 -31.36
CA LYS A 98 -19.06 -10.78 -32.33
C LYS A 98 -17.87 -11.71 -32.60
N PHE A 99 -16.66 -11.15 -32.72
CA PHE A 99 -15.44 -11.94 -32.82
C PHE A 99 -15.22 -12.82 -31.58
N LEU A 100 -15.36 -12.26 -30.38
CA LEU A 100 -15.23 -12.99 -29.12
C LEU A 100 -16.26 -14.12 -29.03
N ASP A 101 -17.53 -13.87 -29.33
CA ASP A 101 -18.59 -14.87 -29.27
C ASP A 101 -18.35 -16.01 -30.28
N GLU A 102 -17.83 -15.71 -31.48
CA GLU A 102 -17.57 -16.71 -32.53
C GLU A 102 -16.28 -17.51 -32.32
N LYS A 103 -15.22 -16.91 -31.74
CA LYS A 103 -13.89 -17.52 -31.63
C LYS A 103 -13.48 -17.88 -30.20
N TYR A 104 -14.01 -17.16 -29.22
CA TYR A 104 -13.57 -17.17 -27.81
C TYR A 104 -14.75 -16.95 -26.83
N PRO A 105 -15.82 -17.76 -26.87
CA PRO A 105 -17.11 -17.46 -26.24
C PRO A 105 -17.08 -17.32 -24.71
N LEU A 106 -16.05 -17.85 -24.04
CA LEU A 106 -15.89 -17.77 -22.58
C LEU A 106 -14.85 -16.71 -22.16
N LEU A 107 -14.08 -16.15 -23.09
CA LEU A 107 -12.90 -15.35 -22.76
C LEU A 107 -13.24 -14.07 -22.01
N ALA A 108 -14.35 -13.41 -22.38
CA ALA A 108 -14.83 -12.22 -21.67
C ALA A 108 -15.16 -12.50 -20.19
N GLN A 109 -15.77 -13.67 -19.92
CA GLN A 109 -16.07 -14.11 -18.55
C GLN A 109 -14.81 -14.57 -17.81
N GLU A 110 -13.90 -15.24 -18.50
CA GLU A 110 -12.65 -15.73 -17.92
C GLU A 110 -11.64 -14.62 -17.59
N TRP A 111 -11.70 -13.49 -18.30
CA TRP A 111 -10.77 -12.36 -18.16
C TRP A 111 -11.33 -11.19 -17.36
N SER A 112 -12.65 -11.15 -17.17
CA SER A 112 -13.27 -10.19 -16.25
C SER A 112 -12.68 -10.32 -14.83
N GLY A 113 -12.37 -9.18 -14.21
CA GLY A 113 -11.79 -9.09 -12.86
C GLY A 113 -10.29 -9.43 -12.73
N LYS A 114 -9.57 -9.73 -13.82
CA LYS A 114 -8.13 -10.03 -13.78
C LYS A 114 -7.25 -8.81 -14.08
N ALA A 115 -6.10 -8.70 -13.37
CA ALA A 115 -5.19 -7.56 -13.47
C ALA A 115 -4.13 -7.72 -14.58
N LEU A 116 -3.54 -6.62 -15.07
CA LEU A 116 -2.44 -6.66 -16.05
C LEU A 116 -1.08 -6.75 -15.33
N ASN A 117 -0.21 -7.67 -15.78
CA ASN A 117 1.14 -7.84 -15.18
C ASN A 117 2.14 -6.81 -15.75
N ASN A 118 2.81 -6.03 -14.89
CA ASN A 118 3.71 -4.91 -15.25
C ASN A 118 5.13 -5.09 -14.68
N THR A 119 6.03 -5.73 -15.43
CA THR A 119 7.47 -5.76 -15.10
C THR A 119 8.29 -5.09 -16.21
N TYR A 120 8.99 -3.99 -15.90
CA TYR A 120 9.83 -3.25 -16.85
C TYR A 120 11.33 -3.45 -16.57
N LEU A 121 11.99 -4.38 -17.29
CA LEU A 121 13.35 -4.86 -16.98
C LEU A 121 14.52 -3.94 -17.40
N LYS A 122 14.23 -2.74 -17.90
CA LYS A 122 15.24 -1.81 -18.44
C LYS A 122 16.28 -1.36 -17.40
N SER A 123 15.83 -1.07 -16.18
CA SER A 123 16.69 -0.70 -15.04
C SER A 123 17.73 -1.78 -14.77
N ASP A 124 17.25 -3.03 -14.73
CA ASP A 124 18.03 -4.15 -14.22
C ASP A 124 19.00 -4.66 -15.28
N PHE A 125 18.61 -4.61 -16.55
CA PHE A 125 19.51 -4.83 -17.66
C PHE A 125 20.70 -3.85 -17.67
N LYS A 126 20.48 -2.56 -17.40
CA LYS A 126 21.58 -1.58 -17.32
C LYS A 126 22.56 -1.93 -16.19
N LYS A 127 22.06 -2.23 -14.99
CA LYS A 127 22.88 -2.63 -13.84
C LYS A 127 23.67 -3.90 -14.14
N TRP A 128 23.05 -4.87 -14.81
CA TRP A 128 23.69 -6.11 -15.23
C TRP A 128 24.80 -5.85 -16.27
N MET A 129 24.55 -4.99 -17.26
CA MET A 129 25.52 -4.61 -18.29
C MET A 129 26.78 -3.96 -17.73
N HIS A 130 26.68 -3.17 -16.66
CA HIS A 130 27.85 -2.57 -15.97
C HIS A 130 28.81 -3.63 -15.38
N LYS A 131 28.33 -4.85 -15.10
CA LYS A 131 29.14 -5.96 -14.56
C LYS A 131 29.78 -6.81 -15.66
N GLN A 132 29.39 -6.64 -16.93
CA GLN A 132 29.88 -7.45 -18.04
C GLN A 132 31.21 -6.93 -18.59
N LYS A 133 32.02 -7.84 -19.15
CA LYS A 133 33.29 -7.52 -19.81
C LYS A 133 33.27 -7.96 -21.27
N LYS A 134 33.97 -7.22 -22.12
CA LYS A 134 34.23 -7.55 -23.52
C LYS A 134 35.20 -8.72 -23.64
N SER A 135 35.36 -9.28 -24.83
CA SER A 135 36.30 -10.37 -25.12
C SER A 135 37.77 -10.01 -24.84
N ASN A 136 38.13 -8.73 -24.87
CA ASN A 136 39.45 -8.20 -24.48
C ASN A 136 39.56 -7.90 -22.97
N ASN A 137 38.58 -8.33 -22.16
CA ASN A 137 38.49 -8.15 -20.71
C ASN A 137 38.28 -6.69 -20.23
N GLU A 138 38.00 -5.76 -21.14
CA GLU A 138 37.62 -4.38 -20.81
C GLU A 138 36.13 -4.26 -20.45
N ALA A 139 35.77 -3.27 -19.63
CA ALA A 139 34.38 -2.94 -19.33
C ALA A 139 33.67 -2.29 -20.52
N TYR A 140 32.33 -2.41 -20.56
CA TYR A 140 31.49 -1.63 -21.48
C TYR A 140 31.40 -0.17 -20.99
N SER A 141 31.49 0.80 -21.91
CA SER A 141 31.37 2.22 -21.55
C SER A 141 29.90 2.61 -21.31
N ALA A 142 29.65 3.66 -20.53
CA ALA A 142 28.31 4.18 -20.27
C ALA A 142 27.55 4.54 -21.57
N ASN A 143 28.27 5.06 -22.57
CA ASN A 143 27.72 5.34 -23.89
C ASN A 143 27.28 4.04 -24.59
N THR A 144 28.06 2.96 -24.54
CA THR A 144 27.66 1.67 -25.13
C THR A 144 26.44 1.08 -24.44
N ILE A 145 26.36 1.15 -23.11
CA ILE A 145 25.21 0.65 -22.33
C ILE A 145 23.93 1.44 -22.68
N THR A 146 24.04 2.76 -22.80
CA THR A 146 22.94 3.64 -23.23
C THR A 146 22.50 3.32 -24.66
N THR A 147 23.45 3.14 -25.57
CA THR A 147 23.17 2.73 -26.96
C THR A 147 22.44 1.39 -27.00
N TYR A 148 22.89 0.36 -26.28
CA TYR A 148 22.22 -0.94 -26.27
C TYR A 148 20.81 -0.86 -25.70
N THR A 149 20.64 -0.11 -24.62
CA THR A 149 19.32 0.12 -24.01
C THR A 149 18.36 0.83 -24.98
N ASN A 150 18.83 1.84 -25.70
CA ASN A 150 18.01 2.55 -26.69
C ASN A 150 17.69 1.69 -27.91
N MET A 151 18.62 0.82 -28.32
CA MET A 151 18.43 -0.10 -29.43
C MET A 151 17.37 -1.16 -29.11
N LEU A 152 17.36 -1.70 -27.88
CA LEU A 152 16.30 -2.62 -27.43
C LEU A 152 14.93 -1.93 -27.35
N LYS A 153 14.89 -0.63 -27.03
CA LYS A 153 13.63 0.10 -26.83
C LYS A 153 12.92 0.51 -28.13
N ASN A 154 13.66 0.82 -29.20
CA ASN A 154 13.11 1.57 -30.32
C ASN A 154 13.43 0.99 -31.72
N THR A 155 14.32 0.00 -31.85
CA THR A 155 14.89 -0.36 -33.16
C THR A 155 14.03 -1.32 -33.98
N THR A 156 13.12 -2.09 -33.38
CA THR A 156 12.16 -2.92 -34.14
C THR A 156 11.22 -2.09 -35.02
N GLN A 157 10.95 -0.82 -34.67
CA GLN A 157 10.19 0.11 -35.52
C GLN A 157 10.85 0.36 -36.89
N LYS A 158 12.19 0.30 -36.98
CA LYS A 158 12.93 0.52 -38.22
C LYS A 158 12.98 -0.72 -39.13
N LEU A 159 12.52 -1.86 -38.64
CA LEU A 159 12.50 -3.12 -39.39
C LEU A 159 11.17 -3.39 -40.09
N GLU A 160 10.18 -2.49 -39.94
CA GLU A 160 8.85 -2.65 -40.54
C GLU A 160 8.15 -3.96 -40.14
N LEU A 161 8.50 -4.50 -38.96
CA LEU A 161 8.00 -5.78 -38.44
C LEU A 161 6.51 -5.77 -38.06
N GLY A 162 5.87 -4.59 -38.06
CA GLY A 162 4.47 -4.43 -37.66
C GLY A 162 4.20 -5.03 -36.26
N ASP A 163 3.11 -5.78 -36.14
CA ASP A 163 2.66 -6.42 -34.88
C ASP A 163 3.28 -7.82 -34.65
N LEU A 164 4.33 -8.18 -35.40
CA LEU A 164 5.00 -9.49 -35.24
C LEU A 164 5.90 -9.53 -34.00
N VAL A 165 6.48 -8.39 -33.61
CA VAL A 165 7.41 -8.24 -32.50
C VAL A 165 7.23 -6.86 -31.86
N GLU A 166 7.29 -6.80 -30.53
CA GLU A 166 7.13 -5.56 -29.76
C GLU A 166 8.18 -4.50 -30.12
N SER A 167 7.75 -3.23 -30.06
CA SER A 167 8.62 -2.09 -30.31
C SER A 167 9.73 -1.93 -29.24
N ASP A 168 9.35 -2.15 -27.98
CA ASP A 168 10.26 -2.16 -26.84
C ASP A 168 10.53 -3.60 -26.38
N LEU A 169 11.73 -4.09 -26.67
CA LEU A 169 12.13 -5.47 -26.35
C LEU A 169 12.22 -5.74 -24.83
N PHE A 170 12.18 -4.72 -23.98
CA PHE A 170 12.09 -4.90 -22.52
C PHE A 170 10.73 -5.45 -22.05
N PHE A 171 9.72 -5.48 -22.92
CA PHE A 171 8.46 -6.19 -22.65
C PHE A 171 8.61 -7.71 -22.67
N TYR A 172 9.67 -8.23 -23.29
CA TYR A 172 10.02 -9.65 -23.19
C TYR A 172 10.76 -9.88 -21.88
N THR A 173 10.01 -10.27 -20.86
CA THR A 173 10.53 -10.49 -19.50
C THR A 173 11.01 -11.91 -19.25
N PHE A 174 10.81 -12.83 -20.22
CA PHE A 174 11.19 -14.23 -20.13
C PHE A 174 12.08 -14.65 -21.32
N PRO A 175 13.08 -15.54 -21.11
CA PRO A 175 14.02 -15.95 -22.14
C PRO A 175 13.36 -16.56 -23.39
N GLU A 176 12.36 -17.40 -23.22
CA GLU A 176 11.70 -18.13 -24.31
C GLU A 176 10.96 -17.18 -25.25
N ASP A 177 10.30 -16.17 -24.66
CA ASP A 177 9.52 -15.18 -25.38
C ASP A 177 10.42 -14.22 -26.14
N PHE A 178 11.52 -13.82 -25.49
CA PHE A 178 12.55 -13.02 -26.14
C PHE A 178 13.24 -13.77 -27.28
N GLU A 179 13.57 -15.07 -27.13
CA GLU A 179 14.18 -15.88 -28.18
C GLU A 179 13.26 -16.06 -29.40
N ALA A 180 11.94 -16.20 -29.17
CA ALA A 180 10.97 -16.23 -30.25
C ALA A 180 10.95 -14.90 -31.04
N ALA A 181 10.94 -13.77 -30.33
CA ALA A 181 11.05 -12.44 -30.94
C ALA A 181 12.39 -12.24 -31.67
N TYR A 182 13.49 -12.63 -31.04
CA TYR A 182 14.85 -12.55 -31.60
C TYR A 182 14.96 -13.26 -32.95
N LYS A 183 14.40 -14.47 -33.06
CA LYS A 183 14.39 -15.22 -34.33
C LYS A 183 13.63 -14.48 -35.43
N ILE A 184 12.45 -13.92 -35.11
CA ILE A 184 11.66 -13.16 -36.07
C ILE A 184 12.43 -11.93 -36.54
N ILE A 185 12.99 -11.15 -35.62
CA ILE A 185 13.78 -9.93 -35.91
C ILE A 185 14.97 -10.24 -36.83
N THR A 186 15.73 -11.30 -36.52
CA THR A 186 16.94 -11.65 -37.29
C THR A 186 16.64 -12.28 -38.65
N SER A 187 15.40 -12.71 -38.89
CA SER A 187 14.96 -13.31 -40.15
C SER A 187 14.41 -12.30 -41.16
N THR A 188 14.29 -11.02 -40.80
CA THR A 188 13.75 -9.97 -41.67
C THR A 188 14.76 -9.53 -42.72
N ASP A 189 14.32 -9.33 -43.97
CA ASP A 189 15.20 -9.04 -45.11
C ASP A 189 16.04 -7.76 -44.92
N ASN A 190 15.49 -6.74 -44.29
CA ASN A 190 16.17 -5.46 -44.00
C ASN A 190 17.02 -5.48 -42.71
N PHE A 191 17.04 -6.57 -41.95
CA PHE A 191 17.73 -6.66 -40.66
C PHE A 191 19.23 -6.34 -40.77
N ASN A 192 19.89 -6.94 -41.77
CA ASN A 192 21.33 -6.76 -41.96
C ASN A 192 21.69 -5.31 -42.30
N GLU A 193 20.83 -4.60 -43.05
CA GLU A 193 21.05 -3.20 -43.43
C GLU A 193 20.86 -2.26 -42.22
N VAL A 194 19.78 -2.47 -41.45
CA VAL A 194 19.48 -1.68 -40.24
C VAL A 194 20.54 -1.91 -39.16
N ASP A 195 20.98 -3.16 -38.95
CA ASP A 195 22.03 -3.47 -37.99
C ASP A 195 23.40 -2.93 -38.43
N ALA A 196 23.71 -2.96 -39.73
CA ALA A 196 24.94 -2.36 -40.27
C ALA A 196 24.97 -0.84 -40.08
N ALA A 197 23.85 -0.13 -40.31
CA ALA A 197 23.73 1.30 -40.06
C ALA A 197 23.94 1.65 -38.58
N GLY A 198 23.52 0.76 -37.67
CA GLY A 198 23.76 0.84 -36.23
C GLY A 198 25.13 0.33 -35.76
N LYS A 199 26.08 0.06 -36.67
CA LYS A 199 27.40 -0.54 -36.36
C LYS A 199 27.30 -1.85 -35.56
N LYS A 200 26.31 -2.69 -35.86
CA LYS A 200 25.97 -3.93 -35.14
C LYS A 200 25.55 -3.73 -33.68
N SER A 201 25.21 -2.51 -33.27
CA SER A 201 24.82 -2.25 -31.88
C SER A 201 23.49 -2.90 -31.52
N TYR A 202 22.63 -3.16 -32.51
CA TYR A 202 21.31 -3.74 -32.28
C TYR A 202 21.39 -5.25 -32.06
N SER A 203 22.08 -5.99 -32.93
CA SER A 203 22.35 -7.43 -32.74
C SER A 203 23.11 -7.71 -31.44
N ASN A 204 24.11 -6.88 -31.13
CA ASN A 204 24.84 -6.99 -29.87
C ASN A 204 23.95 -6.71 -28.66
N ALA A 205 23.08 -5.70 -28.72
CA ALA A 205 22.17 -5.39 -27.62
C ALA A 205 21.18 -6.55 -27.35
N MET A 206 20.60 -7.13 -28.41
CA MET A 206 19.72 -8.28 -28.30
C MET A 206 20.44 -9.53 -27.76
N THR A 207 21.68 -9.76 -28.19
CA THR A 207 22.50 -10.87 -27.67
C THR A 207 22.74 -10.71 -26.17
N MET A 208 23.10 -9.50 -25.75
CA MET A 208 23.32 -9.19 -24.33
C MET A 208 22.02 -9.29 -23.53
N TYR A 209 20.88 -8.92 -24.10
CA TYR A 209 19.59 -9.03 -23.42
C TYR A 209 19.11 -10.49 -23.29
N SER A 210 19.30 -11.34 -24.31
CA SER A 210 19.08 -12.80 -24.20
C SER A 210 19.94 -13.39 -23.08
N LYS A 211 21.22 -13.01 -23.04
CA LYS A 211 22.14 -13.45 -21.99
C LYS A 211 21.71 -12.95 -20.60
N PHE A 212 21.27 -11.70 -20.48
CA PHE A 212 20.73 -11.13 -19.25
C PHE A 212 19.51 -11.91 -18.75
N LEU A 213 18.53 -12.15 -19.63
CA LEU A 213 17.33 -12.91 -19.26
C LEU A 213 17.70 -14.33 -18.81
N LYS A 214 18.59 -15.01 -19.54
CA LYS A 214 19.07 -16.33 -19.12
C LYS A 214 19.76 -16.29 -17.76
N GLU A 215 20.66 -15.34 -17.53
CA GLU A 215 21.36 -15.22 -16.24
C GLU A 215 20.45 -14.75 -15.09
N LEU A 216 19.40 -13.98 -15.38
CA LEU A 216 18.41 -13.54 -14.39
C LEU A 216 17.62 -14.73 -13.83
N TYR A 217 17.38 -15.73 -14.67
CA TYR A 217 16.58 -16.91 -14.37
C TYR A 217 17.38 -18.22 -14.28
N GLU A 218 18.72 -18.20 -14.32
CA GLU A 218 19.58 -19.38 -14.14
C GLU A 218 20.33 -19.38 -12.79
N PRO A 219 20.21 -20.45 -11.99
CA PRO A 219 19.38 -21.64 -12.22
C PRO A 219 17.89 -21.33 -11.97
N SER A 220 17.02 -21.95 -12.77
CA SER A 220 15.57 -21.92 -12.61
C SER A 220 15.22 -22.63 -11.30
N CYS A 221 15.08 -21.83 -10.25
CA CYS A 221 14.88 -22.29 -8.88
C CYS A 221 13.47 -21.93 -8.42
N TRP A 222 12.82 -22.85 -7.71
CA TRP A 222 11.42 -22.74 -7.37
C TRP A 222 11.18 -23.01 -5.90
N ILE A 223 10.30 -22.26 -5.25
CA ILE A 223 9.77 -22.59 -3.92
C ILE A 223 8.38 -23.19 -4.08
N PHE A 224 8.14 -24.36 -3.48
CA PHE A 224 6.83 -25.02 -3.42
C PHE A 224 6.28 -24.93 -2.00
N GLN A 225 5.10 -24.33 -1.85
CA GLN A 225 4.49 -24.05 -0.56
C GLN A 225 3.50 -25.14 -0.14
N GLY A 226 3.72 -25.69 1.06
CA GLY A 226 2.85 -26.66 1.71
C GLY A 226 2.16 -26.02 2.92
N ASN A 227 0.84 -26.20 3.01
CA ASN A 227 0.06 -25.73 4.14
C ASN A 227 -0.20 -26.88 5.13
N PRO A 228 0.37 -26.83 6.36
CA PRO A 228 0.19 -27.88 7.36
C PRO A 228 -1.26 -28.14 7.74
N LYS A 229 -2.17 -27.18 7.50
CA LYS A 229 -3.61 -27.38 7.74
C LYS A 229 -4.22 -28.44 6.83
N TYR A 230 -3.71 -28.60 5.61
CA TYR A 230 -4.28 -29.48 4.59
C TYR A 230 -3.37 -30.69 4.29
N TYR A 231 -2.06 -30.50 4.44
CA TYR A 231 -1.06 -31.52 4.13
C TYR A 231 0.08 -31.47 5.14
N ASN A 232 0.37 -32.59 5.79
CA ASN A 232 1.46 -32.74 6.75
C ASN A 232 2.82 -32.77 6.02
N VAL A 233 3.23 -31.59 5.57
CA VAL A 233 4.44 -31.40 4.75
C VAL A 233 5.73 -31.76 5.51
N VAL A 234 5.75 -31.60 6.83
CA VAL A 234 6.94 -31.90 7.64
C VAL A 234 7.20 -33.40 7.64
N ASP A 235 6.18 -34.20 7.94
CA ASP A 235 6.31 -35.65 7.98
C ASP A 235 6.53 -36.21 6.57
N ALA A 236 5.82 -35.68 5.55
CA ALA A 236 6.06 -36.04 4.16
C ALA A 236 7.52 -35.79 3.72
N VAL A 237 8.09 -34.64 4.12
CA VAL A 237 9.51 -34.34 3.86
C VAL A 237 10.43 -35.30 4.61
N ASN A 238 10.12 -35.67 5.85
CA ASN A 238 10.94 -36.59 6.65
C ASN A 238 10.90 -38.03 6.12
N ASP A 239 9.74 -38.49 5.67
CA ASP A 239 9.49 -39.89 5.36
C ASP A 239 9.76 -40.22 3.87
N LEU A 240 9.44 -39.28 2.97
CA LEU A 240 9.56 -39.52 1.53
C LEU A 240 10.97 -39.18 0.99
N ALA A 241 11.35 -39.85 -0.10
CA ALA A 241 12.54 -39.50 -0.88
C ALA A 241 12.20 -38.56 -2.05
N THR A 242 10.98 -38.69 -2.57
CA THR A 242 10.43 -37.90 -3.67
C THR A 242 8.99 -37.55 -3.32
N ILE A 243 8.56 -36.34 -3.63
CA ILE A 243 7.19 -35.87 -3.47
C ILE A 243 6.65 -35.37 -4.81
N THR A 244 5.38 -35.64 -5.08
CA THR A 244 4.67 -35.04 -6.23
C THR A 244 4.02 -33.74 -5.77
N TRP A 245 4.25 -32.65 -6.49
CA TRP A 245 3.74 -31.32 -6.15
C TRP A 245 2.97 -30.71 -7.31
N SER A 246 1.82 -30.11 -7.01
CA SER A 246 1.02 -29.43 -8.02
C SER A 246 1.71 -28.16 -8.52
N VAL A 247 1.56 -27.89 -9.82
CA VAL A 247 2.10 -26.72 -10.49
C VAL A 247 0.93 -25.87 -11.00
N ASN A 248 0.64 -24.79 -10.28
CA ASN A 248 -0.45 -23.88 -10.62
C ASN A 248 0.06 -22.56 -11.22
N GLN A 249 1.36 -22.29 -11.14
CA GLN A 249 2.01 -21.12 -11.72
C GLN A 249 3.24 -21.51 -12.54
N TYR A 250 3.55 -20.75 -13.57
CA TYR A 250 4.75 -20.93 -14.41
C TYR A 250 4.99 -22.35 -14.99
N PRO A 251 3.96 -23.13 -15.41
CA PRO A 251 4.15 -24.52 -15.83
C PRO A 251 5.03 -24.69 -17.08
N LYS A 252 5.17 -23.64 -17.90
CA LYS A 252 6.04 -23.68 -19.09
C LYS A 252 7.52 -23.46 -18.76
N GLN A 253 7.81 -22.86 -17.61
CA GLN A 253 9.15 -22.45 -17.18
C GLN A 253 9.79 -23.48 -16.25
N ILE A 254 8.99 -24.18 -15.45
CA ILE A 254 9.49 -25.30 -14.64
C ILE A 254 9.98 -26.43 -15.56
N LYS A 255 11.20 -26.92 -15.33
CA LYS A 255 11.82 -27.99 -16.10
C LYS A 255 12.40 -29.09 -15.22
N ALA A 256 12.47 -30.29 -15.79
CA ALA A 256 13.27 -31.36 -15.24
C ALA A 256 14.73 -30.89 -15.07
N GLY A 257 15.27 -31.04 -13.88
CA GLY A 257 16.61 -30.60 -13.53
C GLY A 257 16.68 -29.35 -12.65
N ASP A 258 15.60 -28.58 -12.59
CA ASP A 258 15.49 -27.37 -11.79
C ASP A 258 15.65 -27.64 -10.28
N LYS A 259 16.12 -26.62 -9.56
CA LYS A 259 16.25 -26.69 -8.10
C LYS A 259 14.90 -26.35 -7.46
N ALA A 260 14.53 -27.06 -6.41
CA ALA A 260 13.32 -26.82 -5.64
C ALA A 260 13.64 -26.59 -4.15
N TYR A 261 12.88 -25.70 -3.53
CA TYR A 261 12.79 -25.53 -2.08
C TYR A 261 11.37 -25.85 -1.63
N ILE A 262 11.25 -26.46 -0.47
CA ILE A 262 9.96 -26.78 0.14
C ILE A 262 9.71 -25.80 1.26
N TRP A 263 8.60 -25.09 1.20
CA TRP A 263 8.20 -24.08 2.17
C TRP A 263 7.02 -24.56 3.01
N ILE A 264 7.09 -24.34 4.32
CA ILE A 264 5.96 -24.54 5.23
C ILE A 264 5.28 -23.21 5.55
N SER A 265 3.97 -23.09 5.31
CA SER A 265 3.21 -21.86 5.60
C SER A 265 2.90 -21.68 7.09
N GLY A 266 2.87 -20.43 7.57
CA GLY A 266 2.51 -20.09 8.96
C GLY A 266 3.31 -18.87 9.46
N SER A 267 3.01 -18.41 10.67
CA SER A 267 3.74 -17.29 11.31
C SER A 267 5.23 -17.61 11.52
N GLU A 268 5.55 -18.86 11.85
CA GLU A 268 6.94 -19.40 11.92
C GLU A 268 7.30 -20.21 10.66
N GLY A 269 6.67 -19.90 9.53
CA GLY A 269 6.90 -20.57 8.25
C GLY A 269 8.30 -20.36 7.69
N GLY A 270 8.74 -21.21 6.76
CA GLY A 270 10.10 -21.17 6.22
C GLY A 270 10.46 -22.33 5.31
N ILE A 271 11.71 -22.35 4.84
CA ILE A 271 12.22 -23.42 3.96
C ILE A 271 12.63 -24.62 4.80
N ILE A 272 12.02 -25.78 4.54
CA ILE A 272 12.18 -27.03 5.29
C ILE A 272 12.87 -28.14 4.51
N ALA A 273 13.08 -28.00 3.21
CA ALA A 273 13.89 -28.91 2.41
C ALA A 273 14.36 -28.27 1.10
N THR A 274 15.39 -28.88 0.53
CA THR A 274 15.86 -28.63 -0.84
C THR A 274 15.68 -29.90 -1.66
N GLY A 275 15.45 -29.75 -2.95
CA GLY A 275 15.30 -30.86 -3.87
C GLY A 275 15.60 -30.49 -5.31
N LYS A 276 15.41 -31.47 -6.18
CA LYS A 276 15.57 -31.36 -7.62
C LYS A 276 14.32 -31.87 -8.32
N ILE A 277 13.83 -31.09 -9.26
CA ILE A 277 12.68 -31.44 -10.08
C ILE A 277 13.11 -32.54 -11.06
N LEU A 278 12.36 -33.65 -11.11
CA LEU A 278 12.70 -34.85 -11.87
C LEU A 278 12.08 -34.89 -13.27
N CYS A 279 10.95 -34.21 -13.45
CA CYS A 279 10.19 -34.21 -14.70
C CYS A 279 9.67 -32.81 -15.02
N ASP A 280 9.40 -32.56 -16.29
CA ASP A 280 8.64 -31.38 -16.70
C ASP A 280 7.20 -31.47 -16.12
N PRO A 281 6.46 -30.36 -15.99
CA PRO A 281 5.07 -30.41 -15.52
C PRO A 281 4.20 -31.26 -16.43
N GLU A 282 3.61 -32.30 -15.85
CA GLU A 282 2.78 -33.29 -16.54
C GLU A 282 1.43 -33.43 -15.83
N MET A 283 0.37 -33.74 -16.59
CA MET A 283 -0.94 -34.01 -16.02
C MET A 283 -0.89 -35.32 -15.23
N ARG A 284 -1.28 -35.28 -13.95
CA ARG A 284 -1.32 -36.44 -13.07
C ARG A 284 -2.68 -36.61 -12.40
N GLU A 285 -3.04 -37.86 -12.21
CA GLU A 285 -4.15 -38.25 -11.36
C GLU A 285 -3.79 -38.03 -9.89
N PRO A 286 -4.74 -37.58 -9.05
CA PRO A 286 -4.51 -37.41 -7.63
C PRO A 286 -4.19 -38.74 -6.94
N VAL A 287 -3.28 -38.70 -5.98
CA VAL A 287 -2.89 -39.88 -5.18
C VAL A 287 -4.07 -40.25 -4.28
N GLN A 288 -4.62 -41.45 -4.50
CA GLN A 288 -5.67 -41.99 -3.63
C GLN A 288 -5.06 -42.43 -2.30
N ASN A 289 -5.69 -42.02 -1.19
CA ASN A 289 -5.29 -42.36 0.18
C ASN A 289 -3.86 -41.90 0.55
N ASP A 290 -3.51 -40.65 0.25
CA ASP A 290 -2.24 -40.06 0.70
C ASP A 290 -2.22 -39.97 2.25
N PRO A 291 -1.28 -40.65 2.94
CA PRO A 291 -1.24 -40.69 4.40
C PRO A 291 -0.85 -39.35 5.04
N TYR A 292 -0.36 -38.38 4.28
CA TYR A 292 0.01 -37.05 4.76
C TYR A 292 -1.09 -36.01 4.52
N ALA A 293 -2.17 -36.34 3.81
CA ALA A 293 -3.31 -35.47 3.63
C ALA A 293 -4.24 -35.52 4.86
N HIS A 294 -4.70 -34.36 5.34
CA HIS A 294 -5.56 -34.29 6.53
C HIS A 294 -7.07 -34.40 6.23
N ASP A 295 -7.53 -34.23 4.98
CA ASP A 295 -8.94 -34.29 4.56
C ASP A 295 -9.11 -34.53 3.03
N ASP A 296 -10.34 -34.88 2.59
CA ASP A 296 -10.81 -35.03 1.18
C ASP A 296 -10.76 -33.74 0.32
N PHE A 297 -10.10 -32.66 0.80
CA PHE A 297 -10.00 -31.36 0.13
C PHE A 297 -8.91 -31.26 -0.94
N LEU A 298 -8.14 -32.33 -1.17
CA LEU A 298 -7.18 -32.35 -2.27
C LEU A 298 -7.90 -32.52 -3.61
N ASN A 299 -7.38 -31.85 -4.64
CA ASN A 299 -8.00 -31.76 -5.96
C ASN A 299 -8.25 -33.16 -6.53
N GLN A 300 -9.53 -33.57 -6.64
CA GLN A 300 -9.91 -34.91 -7.11
C GLN A 300 -9.86 -35.04 -8.64
N ALA A 301 -9.56 -33.94 -9.33
CA ALA A 301 -9.38 -33.89 -10.77
C ALA A 301 -7.89 -34.02 -11.15
N PRO A 302 -7.59 -34.52 -12.37
CA PRO A 302 -6.25 -34.49 -12.91
C PRO A 302 -5.67 -33.07 -12.89
N HIS A 303 -4.42 -32.91 -12.48
CA HIS A 303 -3.77 -31.61 -12.37
C HIS A 303 -2.32 -31.66 -12.85
N LEU A 304 -1.76 -30.51 -13.28
CA LEU A 304 -0.35 -30.41 -13.61
C LEU A 304 0.49 -30.56 -12.34
N ALA A 305 1.49 -31.44 -12.38
CA ALA A 305 2.36 -31.70 -11.26
C ALA A 305 3.78 -32.04 -11.72
N VAL A 306 4.73 -31.91 -10.79
CA VAL A 306 6.11 -32.36 -10.95
C VAL A 306 6.52 -33.26 -9.79
N ASP A 307 7.49 -34.13 -10.04
CA ASP A 307 8.16 -34.88 -8.97
C ASP A 307 9.40 -34.14 -8.50
N ILE A 308 9.52 -33.97 -7.18
CA ILE A 308 10.65 -33.31 -6.53
C ILE A 308 11.37 -34.34 -5.68
N LYS A 309 12.60 -34.66 -6.04
CA LYS A 309 13.48 -35.51 -5.23
C LYS A 309 14.16 -34.65 -4.18
N PHE A 310 14.01 -35.00 -2.91
CA PHE A 310 14.71 -34.27 -1.85
C PHE A 310 16.21 -34.55 -1.88
N GLU A 311 17.00 -33.49 -1.77
CA GLU A 311 18.46 -33.54 -1.71
C GLU A 311 18.97 -33.24 -0.29
N LYS A 312 18.33 -32.31 0.42
CA LYS A 312 18.63 -31.99 1.83
C LYS A 312 17.34 -31.70 2.59
N LYS A 313 17.15 -32.37 3.73
CA LYS A 313 16.02 -32.15 4.64
C LYS A 313 16.46 -31.18 5.73
N LEU A 314 15.73 -30.08 5.88
CA LEU A 314 16.03 -28.96 6.78
C LEU A 314 15.00 -28.84 7.91
N THR A 315 14.22 -29.89 8.17
CA THR A 315 13.14 -29.91 9.18
C THR A 315 13.64 -29.63 10.61
N ALA A 316 14.92 -29.88 10.90
CA ALA A 316 15.58 -29.54 12.17
C ALA A 316 16.33 -28.18 12.16
N SER A 317 16.46 -27.55 10.99
CA SER A 317 17.23 -26.31 10.78
C SER A 317 16.55 -25.45 9.72
N ILE A 318 15.30 -25.08 10.00
CA ILE A 318 14.42 -24.36 9.07
C ILE A 318 14.99 -22.97 8.82
N ILE A 319 15.04 -22.54 7.56
CA ILE A 319 15.34 -21.15 7.22
C ILE A 319 14.04 -20.37 7.37
N LEU A 320 13.96 -19.54 8.40
CA LEU A 320 12.70 -18.93 8.82
C LEU A 320 12.35 -17.73 7.95
N ARG A 321 11.04 -17.48 7.79
CA ARG A 321 10.49 -16.30 7.10
C ARG A 321 11.15 -14.99 7.58
N LYS A 322 11.34 -14.85 8.89
CA LYS A 322 11.96 -13.67 9.51
C LYS A 322 13.42 -13.47 9.10
N GLU A 323 14.17 -14.55 8.83
CA GLU A 323 15.56 -14.49 8.40
C GLU A 323 15.66 -14.03 6.94
N LEU A 324 14.73 -14.50 6.09
CA LEU A 324 14.64 -14.08 4.69
C LEU A 324 14.13 -12.62 4.55
N LEU A 325 13.20 -12.17 5.40
CA LEU A 325 12.75 -10.78 5.44
C LEU A 325 13.83 -9.81 5.93
N ALA A 326 14.79 -10.32 6.70
CA ALA A 326 15.84 -9.52 7.33
C ALA A 326 17.02 -9.17 6.38
N ASP A 327 17.03 -9.71 5.16
CA ASP A 327 18.06 -9.49 4.14
C ASP A 327 17.48 -8.75 2.92
N GLU A 328 18.17 -7.69 2.47
CA GLU A 328 17.73 -6.87 1.32
C GLU A 328 17.41 -7.69 0.06
N ARG A 329 18.17 -8.76 -0.18
CA ARG A 329 18.09 -9.53 -1.42
C ARG A 329 16.90 -10.48 -1.41
N THR A 330 16.57 -11.05 -0.25
CA THR A 330 15.50 -12.04 -0.10
C THR A 330 14.19 -11.44 0.39
N LYS A 331 14.15 -10.21 0.93
CA LYS A 331 12.89 -9.57 1.38
C LYS A 331 11.84 -9.40 0.28
N LYS A 332 12.27 -9.42 -0.99
CA LYS A 332 11.42 -9.33 -2.19
C LYS A 332 11.09 -10.68 -2.83
N LEU A 333 11.35 -11.80 -2.16
CA LEU A 333 10.91 -13.12 -2.62
C LEU A 333 9.38 -13.10 -2.80
N GLU A 334 8.90 -13.66 -3.91
CA GLU A 334 7.47 -13.65 -4.25
C GLU A 334 6.62 -14.28 -3.13
N ILE A 335 7.09 -15.35 -2.50
CA ILE A 335 6.40 -15.99 -1.37
C ILE A 335 6.28 -15.10 -0.12
N LEU A 336 7.10 -14.05 0.00
CA LEU A 336 7.08 -13.09 1.10
C LEU A 336 6.17 -11.91 0.80
N THR A 337 6.21 -11.40 -0.43
CA THR A 337 5.46 -10.22 -0.88
C THR A 337 4.08 -10.55 -1.45
N TYR A 338 3.87 -11.78 -1.94
CA TYR A 338 2.64 -12.27 -2.56
C TYR A 338 2.35 -13.76 -2.22
N PRO A 339 2.06 -14.12 -0.96
CA PRO A 339 1.99 -15.51 -0.48
C PRO A 339 0.77 -16.33 -0.98
N GLY A 340 0.02 -15.85 -1.97
CA GLY A 340 -1.24 -16.47 -2.43
C GLY A 340 -1.09 -17.66 -3.38
N ALA A 341 0.14 -17.98 -3.83
CA ALA A 341 0.41 -19.05 -4.78
C ALA A 341 0.87 -20.37 -4.13
N THR A 342 0.98 -21.43 -4.95
CA THR A 342 1.49 -22.74 -4.52
C THR A 342 2.95 -22.97 -4.91
N ASN A 343 3.45 -22.28 -5.93
CA ASN A 343 4.83 -22.37 -6.37
C ASN A 343 5.32 -21.00 -6.87
N PHE A 344 6.56 -20.65 -6.54
CA PHE A 344 7.12 -19.31 -6.69
C PHE A 344 8.49 -19.36 -7.35
N LEU A 345 8.79 -18.37 -8.17
CA LEU A 345 10.10 -18.24 -8.80
C LEU A 345 11.13 -17.68 -7.81
N VAL A 346 12.35 -18.21 -7.84
CA VAL A 346 13.48 -17.70 -7.08
C VAL A 346 14.51 -17.16 -8.06
N LEU A 347 14.74 -15.85 -8.02
CA LEU A 347 15.77 -15.21 -8.84
C LEU A 347 17.16 -15.64 -8.38
N LYS A 348 18.14 -15.59 -9.28
CA LYS A 348 19.52 -16.00 -8.99
C LYS A 348 20.11 -15.37 -7.73
N GLU A 349 19.92 -14.06 -7.55
CA GLU A 349 20.43 -13.34 -6.37
C GLU A 349 19.79 -13.82 -5.06
N GLN A 350 18.52 -14.23 -5.09
CA GLN A 350 17.81 -14.80 -3.94
C GLN A 350 18.27 -16.23 -3.67
N TYR A 351 18.44 -17.03 -4.73
CA TYR A 351 18.95 -18.40 -4.67
C TYR A 351 20.34 -18.45 -4.01
N GLU A 352 21.27 -17.59 -4.43
CA GLU A 352 22.63 -17.54 -3.87
C GLU A 352 22.62 -17.25 -2.36
N VAL A 353 21.70 -16.39 -1.90
CA VAL A 353 21.52 -16.10 -0.48
C VAL A 353 20.97 -17.31 0.28
N ILE A 354 19.90 -17.93 -0.23
CA ILE A 354 19.31 -19.13 0.39
C ILE A 354 20.34 -20.25 0.48
N GLU A 355 21.11 -20.54 -0.57
CA GLU A 355 22.17 -21.55 -0.53
C GLU A 355 23.29 -21.20 0.48
N SER A 356 23.64 -19.93 0.63
CA SER A 356 24.62 -19.51 1.64
C SER A 356 24.11 -19.75 3.07
N MET A 357 22.80 -19.59 3.31
CA MET A 357 22.17 -19.92 4.60
C MET A 357 22.21 -21.42 4.85
N ILE A 358 21.91 -22.22 3.82
CA ILE A 358 21.93 -23.70 3.89
C ILE A 358 23.34 -24.25 4.16
N ASN A 359 24.36 -23.61 3.58
CA ASN A 359 25.75 -24.05 3.64
C ASN A 359 26.55 -23.40 4.79
N GLY A 360 25.92 -22.51 5.58
CA GLY A 360 26.55 -21.86 6.73
C GLY A 360 27.57 -20.77 6.39
N SER A 361 27.61 -20.32 5.14
CA SER A 361 28.48 -19.22 4.67
C SER A 361 27.76 -17.86 4.60
N TYR A 362 26.52 -17.80 5.07
CA TYR A 362 25.65 -16.62 5.00
C TYR A 362 26.24 -15.41 5.72
N GLN A 363 26.30 -14.29 4.99
CA GLN A 363 26.55 -12.96 5.52
C GLN A 363 25.33 -12.08 5.24
N ARG A 364 24.75 -11.54 6.30
CA ARG A 364 23.55 -10.71 6.23
C ARG A 364 23.86 -9.35 5.60
N LEU A 365 23.10 -9.01 4.56
CA LEU A 365 22.99 -7.64 4.07
C LEU A 365 21.74 -7.03 4.71
N PRO A 366 21.85 -6.11 5.69
CA PRO A 366 20.71 -5.62 6.44
C PRO A 366 19.68 -5.03 5.49
N ALA A 367 18.43 -5.44 5.63
CA ALA A 367 17.37 -4.81 4.87
C ALA A 367 17.32 -3.30 5.18
N SER A 368 17.57 -2.44 4.18
CA SER A 368 17.22 -1.02 4.22
C SER A 368 15.75 -0.92 4.63
N PRO A 369 15.42 -0.06 5.60
CA PRO A 369 14.03 0.29 5.82
C PRO A 369 13.49 0.74 4.47
N SER A 370 12.47 0.03 3.97
CA SER A 370 11.65 0.54 2.88
C SER A 370 11.29 1.97 3.22
N ASP A 371 11.31 2.87 2.22
CA ASP A 371 10.85 4.26 2.29
C ASP A 371 9.49 4.35 2.99
N ASN A 372 9.56 4.41 4.32
CA ASN A 372 8.50 4.46 5.31
C ASN A 372 9.21 4.87 6.61
N THR A 373 9.74 6.08 6.61
CA THR A 373 10.06 6.84 7.83
C THR A 373 9.57 8.26 7.55
N LEU A 374 8.63 8.79 8.31
CA LEU A 374 8.85 9.22 9.69
C LEU A 374 7.69 8.83 10.63
N SER A 375 8.01 8.07 11.67
CA SER A 375 7.64 8.39 13.06
C SER A 375 8.29 7.38 14.00
N THR A 376 8.98 7.89 15.02
CA THR A 376 9.57 7.19 16.16
C THR A 376 8.59 6.20 16.81
N PRO A 377 9.02 5.02 17.30
CA PRO A 377 8.10 4.03 17.85
C PRO A 377 7.60 4.45 19.23
N VAL A 378 6.35 4.93 19.30
CA VAL A 378 5.58 4.91 20.54
C VAL A 378 5.13 3.46 20.74
N GLU A 379 5.51 2.81 21.84
CA GLU A 379 5.02 1.46 22.16
C GLU A 379 3.48 1.50 22.23
N LYS A 380 2.83 0.71 21.36
CA LYS A 380 1.38 0.66 21.19
C LYS A 380 0.71 0.14 22.47
N ARG A 381 -0.14 0.96 23.09
CA ARG A 381 -0.94 0.64 24.29
C ARG A 381 -1.81 -0.61 24.07
N ARG A 382 -1.86 -1.54 25.03
CA ARG A 382 -2.65 -2.79 24.94
C ARG A 382 -3.93 -2.75 25.76
N TYR A 383 -4.90 -3.58 25.37
CA TYR A 383 -6.23 -3.67 25.96
C TYR A 383 -6.50 -5.10 26.44
N TRP A 384 -7.09 -5.23 27.62
CA TRP A 384 -7.28 -6.52 28.29
C TRP A 384 -8.69 -6.69 28.83
N MET A 385 -9.24 -7.88 28.64
CA MET A 385 -10.48 -8.31 29.28
C MET A 385 -10.17 -9.17 30.51
N TYR A 386 -10.77 -8.84 31.65
CA TYR A 386 -10.43 -9.41 32.95
C TYR A 386 -11.66 -9.80 33.79
N ALA A 387 -11.63 -10.98 34.40
CA ALA A 387 -12.63 -11.45 35.37
C ALA A 387 -12.04 -11.51 36.79
N PRO A 388 -12.52 -10.70 37.75
CA PRO A 388 -12.02 -10.67 39.13
C PRO A 388 -12.56 -11.82 39.97
N GLY A 389 -12.03 -13.02 39.73
CA GLY A 389 -12.46 -14.25 40.40
C GLY A 389 -13.68 -14.92 39.75
N GLU A 390 -14.05 -16.10 40.26
CA GLU A 390 -15.16 -16.89 39.70
C GLU A 390 -16.50 -16.18 39.90
N GLY A 391 -17.20 -15.83 38.82
CA GLY A 391 -18.39 -14.98 38.92
C GLY A 391 -18.09 -13.55 39.40
N SER A 392 -16.82 -13.12 39.32
CA SER A 392 -16.36 -11.76 39.61
C SER A 392 -16.54 -11.31 41.07
N TYR A 393 -16.61 -12.26 42.02
CA TYR A 393 -16.86 -11.99 43.44
C TYR A 393 -15.80 -11.11 44.12
N MET A 394 -14.58 -11.03 43.58
CA MET A 394 -13.51 -10.21 44.14
C MET A 394 -13.57 -8.75 43.67
N TRP A 395 -14.52 -8.39 42.81
CA TRP A 395 -14.58 -7.06 42.20
C TRP A 395 -14.57 -5.91 43.21
N GLU A 396 -15.41 -5.99 44.25
CA GLU A 396 -15.52 -4.91 45.24
C GLU A 396 -14.21 -4.69 45.99
N GLU A 397 -13.55 -5.75 46.45
CA GLU A 397 -12.25 -5.64 47.13
C GLU A 397 -11.16 -5.09 46.20
N PHE A 398 -11.10 -5.60 44.97
CA PHE A 398 -10.08 -5.20 43.99
C PHE A 398 -10.25 -3.75 43.54
N TYR A 399 -11.49 -3.31 43.38
CA TYR A 399 -11.79 -1.91 43.10
C TYR A 399 -11.36 -0.99 44.26
N GLU A 400 -11.81 -1.27 45.49
CA GLU A 400 -11.50 -0.44 46.66
C GLU A 400 -10.00 -0.35 46.96
N LYS A 401 -9.27 -1.45 46.76
CA LYS A 401 -7.81 -1.49 46.99
C LYS A 401 -7.00 -0.98 45.78
N GLY A 402 -7.63 -0.65 44.65
CA GLY A 402 -6.94 -0.20 43.44
C GLY A 402 -6.01 -1.27 42.85
N ILE A 403 -6.45 -2.52 42.84
CA ILE A 403 -5.67 -3.67 42.35
C ILE A 403 -6.48 -4.54 41.39
N MET A 404 -5.78 -5.41 40.67
CA MET A 404 -6.34 -6.61 40.04
C MET A 404 -5.53 -7.82 40.51
N GLY A 405 -6.19 -8.97 40.66
CA GLY A 405 -5.54 -10.21 41.11
C GLY A 405 -5.87 -11.42 40.25
N ILE A 406 -4.94 -12.36 40.14
CA ILE A 406 -5.18 -13.69 39.56
C ILE A 406 -4.92 -14.76 40.62
N GLY A 407 -5.72 -15.84 40.62
CA GLY A 407 -5.58 -16.94 41.58
C GLY A 407 -4.41 -17.86 41.22
N TRP A 408 -4.49 -19.12 41.68
CA TRP A 408 -3.43 -20.15 41.59
C TRP A 408 -2.28 -19.96 42.59
N ASP A 409 -2.63 -19.55 43.81
CA ASP A 409 -1.69 -19.17 44.87
C ASP A 409 -0.67 -20.27 45.25
N ASP A 410 -1.01 -21.56 45.08
CA ASP A 410 -0.08 -22.66 45.39
C ASP A 410 1.07 -22.78 44.37
N LEU A 411 1.00 -22.09 43.22
CA LEU A 411 2.14 -22.00 42.28
C LEU A 411 3.28 -21.15 42.84
N GLY A 412 3.05 -20.36 43.89
CA GLY A 412 4.02 -19.39 44.35
C GLY A 412 4.32 -18.33 43.27
N ASP A 413 5.44 -17.63 43.39
CA ASP A 413 5.76 -16.50 42.51
C ASP A 413 5.84 -16.91 41.02
N LEU A 414 4.91 -16.36 40.22
CA LEU A 414 4.75 -16.71 38.80
C LEU A 414 5.92 -16.24 37.93
N SER A 415 6.70 -15.26 38.39
CA SER A 415 7.87 -14.76 37.66
C SER A 415 9.03 -15.76 37.63
N LEU A 416 8.99 -16.80 38.47
CA LEU A 416 10.04 -17.82 38.56
C LEU A 416 9.93 -18.90 37.48
N TYR A 417 8.83 -18.95 36.73
CA TYR A 417 8.63 -19.93 35.67
C TYR A 417 9.27 -19.46 34.36
N SER A 418 10.06 -20.33 33.72
CA SER A 418 10.78 -20.01 32.47
C SER A 418 9.90 -20.02 31.22
N SER A 419 8.72 -20.65 31.29
CA SER A 419 7.79 -20.71 30.17
C SER A 419 6.36 -21.00 30.61
N LYS A 420 5.39 -20.65 29.75
CA LYS A 420 3.98 -21.04 29.87
C LYS A 420 3.79 -22.56 30.00
N GLN A 421 4.65 -23.36 29.35
CA GLN A 421 4.58 -24.82 29.40
C GLN A 421 5.00 -25.35 30.78
N ALA A 422 6.08 -24.81 31.36
CA ALA A 422 6.53 -25.15 32.71
C ALA A 422 5.46 -24.82 33.77
N MET A 423 4.82 -23.64 33.64
CA MET A 423 3.73 -23.23 34.52
C MET A 423 2.52 -24.19 34.44
N LYS A 424 2.19 -24.67 33.24
CA LYS A 424 1.12 -25.65 33.03
C LYS A 424 1.46 -27.03 33.61
N GLU A 425 2.72 -27.46 33.50
CA GLU A 425 3.18 -28.73 34.07
C GLU A 425 3.14 -28.69 35.60
N GLU A 426 3.53 -27.58 36.20
CA GLU A 426 3.43 -27.40 37.66
C GLU A 426 1.97 -27.33 38.13
N MET A 427 1.08 -26.69 37.36
CA MET A 427 -0.37 -26.75 37.64
C MET A 427 -0.90 -28.19 37.66
N LYS A 428 -0.46 -29.06 36.74
CA LYS A 428 -0.83 -30.48 36.74
C LYS A 428 -0.27 -31.24 37.94
N SER A 429 0.96 -30.90 38.36
CA SER A 429 1.61 -31.48 39.53
C SER A 429 0.85 -31.18 40.82
N LEU A 430 0.52 -29.90 41.06
CA LEU A 430 -0.10 -29.44 42.30
C LEU A 430 -1.60 -29.72 42.40
N TYR A 431 -2.33 -29.56 41.30
CA TYR A 431 -3.80 -29.63 41.29
C TYR A 431 -4.35 -30.90 40.62
N GLY A 432 -3.46 -31.79 40.15
CA GLY A 432 -3.80 -33.04 39.48
C GLY A 432 -4.27 -32.86 38.03
N ASP A 433 -4.36 -33.94 37.25
CA ASP A 433 -4.70 -33.92 35.81
C ASP A 433 -6.22 -33.87 35.54
N VAL A 434 -6.94 -33.07 36.33
CA VAL A 434 -8.40 -32.90 36.23
C VAL A 434 -8.81 -32.02 35.04
N SER A 435 -7.89 -31.26 34.43
CA SER A 435 -8.14 -30.44 33.24
C SER A 435 -6.88 -30.24 32.38
N SER A 436 -7.04 -29.66 31.19
CA SER A 436 -5.91 -29.37 30.31
C SER A 436 -5.04 -28.19 30.76
N TYR A 437 -5.50 -27.37 31.72
CA TYR A 437 -4.89 -26.11 32.21
C TYR A 437 -4.40 -25.13 31.12
N LYS A 438 -4.80 -25.30 29.86
CA LYS A 438 -4.29 -24.52 28.72
C LYS A 438 -4.60 -23.04 28.85
N ASN A 439 -5.81 -22.71 29.31
CA ASN A 439 -6.26 -21.32 29.48
C ASN A 439 -5.72 -20.72 30.79
N ALA A 440 -5.72 -21.49 31.88
CA ALA A 440 -5.19 -21.07 33.17
C ALA A 440 -3.70 -20.73 33.10
N GLY A 441 -2.89 -21.62 32.51
CA GLY A 441 -1.45 -21.39 32.30
C GLY A 441 -1.17 -20.23 31.34
N HIS A 442 -2.07 -19.94 30.39
CA HIS A 442 -1.94 -18.74 29.57
C HIS A 442 -2.21 -17.46 30.38
N ALA A 443 -3.35 -17.40 31.06
CA ALA A 443 -3.75 -16.19 31.78
C ALA A 443 -2.75 -15.81 32.88
N THR A 444 -2.23 -16.80 33.62
CA THR A 444 -1.19 -16.60 34.64
C THR A 444 0.15 -16.15 34.04
N TRP A 445 0.56 -16.73 32.91
CA TRP A 445 1.75 -16.28 32.17
C TRP A 445 1.61 -14.83 31.69
N GLN A 446 0.49 -14.49 31.05
CA GLN A 446 0.25 -13.15 30.52
C GLN A 446 0.17 -12.11 31.64
N PHE A 447 -0.49 -12.44 32.75
CA PHE A 447 -0.59 -11.57 33.91
C PHE A 447 0.78 -11.25 34.51
N ALA A 448 1.68 -12.23 34.58
CA ALA A 448 3.03 -12.04 35.13
C ALA A 448 4.00 -11.36 34.16
N ASN A 449 3.96 -11.71 32.87
CA ASN A 449 5.04 -11.37 31.93
C ASN A 449 4.65 -10.44 30.76
N GLU A 450 3.38 -10.32 30.40
CA GLU A 450 2.95 -9.60 29.18
C GLU A 450 2.14 -8.33 29.46
N LEU A 451 1.35 -8.34 30.53
CA LEU A 451 0.59 -7.17 31.00
C LEU A 451 1.58 -6.10 31.51
N LYS A 452 1.48 -4.85 31.05
CA LYS A 452 2.43 -3.77 31.39
C LYS A 452 1.73 -2.55 32.01
N PRO A 453 2.45 -1.70 32.79
CA PRO A 453 1.95 -0.38 33.15
C PRO A 453 1.55 0.43 31.90
N GLY A 454 0.42 1.12 31.97
CA GLY A 454 -0.15 1.88 30.85
C GLY A 454 -1.19 1.11 30.02
N ASP A 455 -1.30 -0.21 30.19
CA ASP A 455 -2.33 -1.02 29.55
C ASP A 455 -3.73 -0.75 30.15
N ILE A 456 -4.77 -0.90 29.32
CA ILE A 456 -6.17 -0.72 29.72
C ILE A 456 -6.80 -2.07 30.03
N VAL A 457 -7.55 -2.15 31.13
CA VAL A 457 -8.22 -3.37 31.60
C VAL A 457 -9.70 -3.10 31.79
N PHE A 458 -10.53 -3.92 31.15
CA PHE A 458 -11.98 -4.00 31.36
C PHE A 458 -12.29 -5.16 32.30
N ALA A 459 -12.91 -4.88 33.45
CA ALA A 459 -13.44 -5.89 34.34
C ALA A 459 -14.84 -6.31 33.86
N LYS A 460 -15.12 -7.62 33.82
CA LYS A 460 -16.43 -8.16 33.42
C LYS A 460 -17.12 -8.96 34.51
N LEU A 461 -18.45 -9.07 34.42
CA LEU A 461 -19.31 -9.99 35.16
C LEU A 461 -20.01 -10.93 34.18
N GLY A 462 -19.69 -12.22 34.23
CA GLY A 462 -20.22 -13.19 33.27
C GLY A 462 -19.74 -12.96 31.83
N MET A 463 -20.63 -13.22 30.86
CA MET A 463 -20.33 -13.11 29.43
C MET A 463 -20.89 -11.84 28.78
N TYR A 464 -21.78 -11.10 29.44
CA TYR A 464 -22.50 -10.00 28.81
C TYR A 464 -22.51 -8.73 29.65
N LYS A 465 -21.72 -8.65 30.73
CA LYS A 465 -21.62 -7.43 31.52
C LYS A 465 -20.18 -6.98 31.74
N LEU A 466 -19.93 -5.69 31.61
CA LEU A 466 -18.75 -5.01 32.14
C LEU A 466 -19.08 -4.42 33.50
N ILE A 467 -18.11 -4.44 34.41
CA ILE A 467 -18.25 -3.94 35.77
C ILE A 467 -17.25 -2.82 36.13
N GLY A 468 -16.22 -2.63 35.29
CA GLY A 468 -15.31 -1.50 35.44
C GLY A 468 -14.25 -1.42 34.36
N ARG A 469 -13.55 -0.28 34.35
CA ARG A 469 -12.40 -0.01 33.47
C ARG A 469 -11.30 0.68 34.24
N GLY A 470 -10.06 0.24 34.06
CA GLY A 470 -8.90 0.83 34.71
C GLY A 470 -7.63 0.76 33.88
N ILE A 471 -6.62 1.50 34.32
CA ILE A 471 -5.29 1.55 33.70
C ILE A 471 -4.31 0.87 34.65
N VAL A 472 -3.51 -0.08 34.16
CA VAL A 472 -2.49 -0.76 34.97
C VAL A 472 -1.40 0.25 35.33
N THR A 473 -1.01 0.30 36.61
CA THR A 473 -0.04 1.28 37.13
C THR A 473 1.20 0.65 37.75
N SER A 474 1.28 -0.68 37.82
CA SER A 474 2.47 -1.38 38.32
C SER A 474 2.87 -2.59 37.49
N GLU A 475 4.13 -2.96 37.65
CA GLU A 475 4.63 -4.29 37.32
C GLU A 475 3.92 -5.38 38.16
N TYR A 476 4.19 -6.63 37.82
CA TYR A 476 3.70 -7.81 38.54
C TYR A 476 4.18 -7.82 39.99
N ILE A 477 3.27 -8.13 40.93
CA ILE A 477 3.55 -8.21 42.37
C ILE A 477 3.07 -9.56 42.89
N PHE A 478 3.97 -10.31 43.53
CA PHE A 478 3.61 -11.44 44.37
C PHE A 478 3.59 -11.01 45.85
N ASP A 479 2.41 -11.03 46.46
CA ASP A 479 2.20 -10.66 47.86
C ASP A 479 1.81 -11.90 48.70
N PRO A 480 2.79 -12.53 49.38
CA PRO A 480 2.54 -13.72 50.20
C PRO A 480 1.76 -13.42 51.48
N SER A 481 1.53 -12.15 51.84
CA SER A 481 0.76 -11.77 53.03
C SER A 481 -0.76 -11.88 52.83
N ARG A 482 -1.22 -12.01 51.58
CA ARG A 482 -2.63 -12.18 51.24
C ARG A 482 -3.09 -13.62 51.47
N GLU A 483 -4.30 -13.77 52.02
CA GLU A 483 -4.95 -15.07 52.23
C GLU A 483 -5.21 -15.78 50.89
N SER A 484 -5.69 -15.03 49.88
CA SER A 484 -5.93 -15.51 48.52
C SER A 484 -5.65 -14.41 47.47
N TYR A 485 -5.45 -14.82 46.21
CA TYR A 485 -5.05 -13.95 45.09
C TYR A 485 -3.77 -13.17 45.43
N ARG A 486 -2.70 -13.92 45.68
CA ARG A 486 -1.36 -13.41 46.01
C ARG A 486 -0.67 -12.77 44.80
N HIS A 487 -1.14 -13.05 43.59
CA HIS A 487 -0.63 -12.45 42.35
C HIS A 487 -1.45 -11.21 42.01
N THR A 488 -0.84 -10.03 42.10
CA THR A 488 -1.54 -8.74 41.94
C THR A 488 -0.81 -7.77 41.03
N ARG A 489 -1.56 -6.79 40.53
CA ARG A 489 -1.06 -5.55 39.92
C ARG A 489 -1.90 -4.38 40.43
N LYS A 490 -1.29 -3.20 40.55
CA LYS A 490 -2.01 -1.96 40.86
C LYS A 490 -2.73 -1.47 39.61
N VAL A 491 -3.97 -1.05 39.77
CA VAL A 491 -4.82 -0.54 38.69
C VAL A 491 -5.49 0.73 39.17
N ASN A 492 -5.37 1.80 38.38
CA ASN A 492 -6.19 2.98 38.55
C ASN A 492 -7.55 2.72 37.89
N TRP A 493 -8.53 2.28 38.67
CA TRP A 493 -9.89 2.03 38.17
C TRP A 493 -10.61 3.36 37.89
N THR A 494 -10.62 3.74 36.62
CA THR A 494 -11.23 4.97 36.12
C THR A 494 -12.77 4.95 36.11
N HIS A 495 -13.39 3.78 35.92
CA HIS A 495 -14.84 3.64 35.83
C HIS A 495 -15.33 2.41 36.61
N LYS A 496 -16.46 2.56 37.29
CA LYS A 496 -17.21 1.49 37.99
C LYS A 496 -18.70 1.66 37.69
N GLY A 497 -19.35 0.58 37.28
CA GLY A 497 -20.74 0.57 36.84
C GLY A 497 -21.13 -0.82 36.37
N GLU A 498 -22.35 -1.02 35.89
CA GLU A 498 -22.72 -2.24 35.17
C GLU A 498 -23.15 -1.84 33.76
N TRP A 499 -22.48 -2.39 32.75
CA TRP A 499 -22.81 -2.13 31.35
C TRP A 499 -23.07 -3.45 30.62
N GLU A 500 -24.17 -3.54 29.89
CA GLU A 500 -24.48 -4.73 29.09
C GLU A 500 -23.72 -4.70 27.77
N SER A 501 -22.92 -5.73 27.53
CA SER A 501 -22.19 -5.92 26.28
C SER A 501 -23.10 -6.61 25.27
N GLU A 502 -23.27 -5.99 24.10
CA GLU A 502 -24.02 -6.54 22.97
C GLU A 502 -23.41 -7.83 22.41
N SER A 503 -22.11 -8.05 22.67
CA SER A 503 -21.35 -9.20 22.21
C SER A 503 -20.83 -10.05 23.37
N GLN A 504 -20.60 -11.35 23.09
CA GLN A 504 -20.17 -12.31 24.09
C GLN A 504 -18.72 -12.06 24.52
N ASN A 505 -18.53 -11.79 25.80
CA ASN A 505 -17.22 -11.59 26.40
C ASN A 505 -16.42 -12.89 26.53
N ALA A 506 -15.10 -12.77 26.38
CA ALA A 506 -14.18 -13.90 26.49
C ALA A 506 -14.45 -14.70 27.78
N MET A 507 -14.56 -16.02 27.68
CA MET A 507 -14.82 -16.89 28.84
C MET A 507 -13.62 -16.99 29.80
N LYS A 508 -12.42 -16.59 29.36
CA LYS A 508 -11.17 -16.73 30.12
C LYS A 508 -11.02 -15.63 31.18
N THR A 509 -10.21 -15.90 32.20
CA THR A 509 -9.94 -14.97 33.32
C THR A 509 -9.21 -13.71 32.90
N LEU A 510 -8.24 -13.82 32.00
CA LEU A 510 -7.52 -12.70 31.38
C LEU A 510 -7.36 -12.98 29.90
N THR A 511 -7.63 -12.00 29.04
CA THR A 511 -7.50 -12.13 27.58
C THR A 511 -6.97 -10.82 27.02
N ASP A 512 -5.88 -10.90 26.25
CA ASP A 512 -5.42 -9.79 25.41
C ASP A 512 -6.44 -9.56 24.29
N ILE A 513 -7.07 -8.40 24.30
CA ILE A 513 -8.07 -8.00 23.31
C ILE A 513 -7.54 -6.91 22.36
N THR A 514 -6.26 -6.55 22.46
CA THR A 514 -5.58 -5.61 21.56
C THR A 514 -5.71 -6.00 20.08
N PRO A 515 -5.64 -7.30 19.68
CA PRO A 515 -5.84 -7.68 18.28
C PRO A 515 -7.27 -7.47 17.76
N PHE A 516 -8.24 -7.20 18.64
CA PHE A 516 -9.65 -7.00 18.32
C PHE A 516 -10.01 -5.53 18.53
N ASN A 517 -9.62 -4.67 17.58
CA ASN A 517 -9.81 -3.21 17.67
C ASN A 517 -11.27 -2.80 17.92
N GLU A 518 -12.18 -3.24 17.05
CA GLU A 518 -13.62 -2.97 17.17
C GLU A 518 -14.18 -3.41 18.53
N TYR A 519 -13.69 -4.54 19.04
CA TYR A 519 -14.19 -5.12 20.28
C TYR A 519 -13.81 -4.33 21.53
N HIS A 520 -12.59 -3.80 21.63
CA HIS A 520 -12.22 -2.96 22.78
C HIS A 520 -12.69 -1.51 22.62
N GLN A 521 -12.81 -0.99 21.38
CA GLN A 521 -13.42 0.31 21.11
C GLN A 521 -14.90 0.33 21.51
N ASN A 522 -15.65 -0.72 21.18
CA ASN A 522 -17.05 -0.86 21.63
C ASN A 522 -17.17 -0.84 23.17
N MET A 523 -16.17 -1.35 23.90
CA MET A 523 -16.17 -1.31 25.37
C MET A 523 -15.84 0.07 25.92
N GLU A 524 -14.90 0.78 25.30
CA GLU A 524 -14.65 2.19 25.66
C GLU A 524 -15.90 3.03 25.40
N ASN A 525 -16.57 2.84 24.25
CA ASN A 525 -17.80 3.55 23.89
C ASN A 525 -18.94 3.25 24.87
N LEU A 526 -19.17 1.96 25.18
CA LEU A 526 -20.20 1.50 26.12
C LEU A 526 -20.02 2.11 27.52
N ILE A 527 -18.77 2.27 27.97
CA ILE A 527 -18.45 2.86 29.28
C ILE A 527 -18.56 4.39 29.23
N SER A 528 -18.33 5.00 28.06
CA SER A 528 -18.39 6.44 27.83
C SER A 528 -19.82 6.99 27.73
N GLU A 529 -20.80 6.20 27.24
CA GLU A 529 -22.22 6.62 27.10
C GLU A 529 -22.98 6.84 28.43
N GLY A 530 -22.36 6.57 29.59
CA GLY A 530 -22.97 6.70 30.91
C GLY A 530 -22.20 7.54 31.93
N TYR A 531 -21.18 8.28 31.52
CA TYR A 531 -20.30 9.02 32.42
C TYR A 531 -20.43 10.54 32.19
N GLU A 532 -21.03 11.26 33.15
CA GLU A 532 -20.82 12.70 33.24
C GLU A 532 -19.33 12.97 33.55
N PRO A 533 -18.60 13.75 32.74
CA PRO A 533 -17.19 14.00 32.97
C PRO A 533 -17.00 14.72 34.30
N LYS A 534 -16.26 14.09 35.23
CA LYS A 534 -15.48 14.88 36.17
C LYS A 534 -14.23 15.36 35.44
N ASP A 535 -14.30 16.62 35.00
CA ASP A 535 -13.19 17.39 34.47
C ASP A 535 -11.92 17.17 35.29
N SER A 536 -10.88 16.71 34.60
CA SER A 536 -9.51 17.10 34.88
C SER A 536 -8.97 17.57 33.54
N PRO A 537 -8.80 18.89 33.30
CA PRO A 537 -8.32 19.38 32.03
C PRO A 537 -6.94 18.80 31.76
N ALA A 538 -6.75 18.18 30.60
CA ALA A 538 -5.40 18.09 30.06
C ALA A 538 -4.93 19.52 29.81
N GLU A 539 -3.75 19.89 30.32
CA GLU A 539 -3.13 21.18 30.00
C GLU A 539 -2.55 21.08 28.59
N TYR A 540 -3.07 21.88 27.67
CA TYR A 540 -2.55 22.03 26.32
C TYR A 540 -1.76 23.34 26.19
N ASP A 541 -0.69 23.32 25.39
CA ASP A 541 0.03 24.55 25.07
C ASP A 541 -0.89 25.50 24.31
N SER A 542 -0.95 26.77 24.74
CA SER A 542 -1.67 27.80 24.00
C SER A 542 -1.06 28.01 22.62
N TYR A 543 -1.89 28.33 21.63
CA TYR A 543 -1.44 28.72 20.30
C TYR A 543 -2.36 29.80 19.72
N SER A 544 -1.80 30.98 19.52
CA SER A 544 -2.53 32.21 19.18
C SER A 544 -2.50 32.52 17.68
N GLU A 545 -3.32 33.51 17.29
CA GLU A 545 -3.30 34.07 15.93
C GLU A 545 -1.96 34.71 15.61
N ASP A 546 -1.35 35.41 16.56
CA ASP A 546 -0.04 36.05 16.38
C ASP A 546 1.06 35.01 16.11
N GLU A 547 1.07 33.91 16.88
CA GLU A 547 2.00 32.78 16.65
C GLU A 547 1.79 32.13 15.27
N PHE A 548 0.54 32.08 14.78
CA PHE A 548 0.28 31.62 13.41
C PHE A 548 0.90 32.54 12.35
N LEU A 549 0.76 33.86 12.50
CA LEU A 549 1.27 34.84 11.54
C LEU A 549 2.80 34.79 11.44
N ASP A 550 3.46 34.61 12.57
CA ASP A 550 4.91 34.45 12.66
C ASP A 550 5.37 33.14 11.99
N ASP A 551 4.70 32.02 12.28
CA ASP A 551 5.09 30.70 11.80
C ASP A 551 4.85 30.51 10.29
N VAL A 552 3.74 31.02 9.75
CA VAL A 552 3.25 30.67 8.39
C VAL A 552 3.63 31.73 7.33
N PHE A 553 4.29 32.81 7.74
CA PHE A 553 4.66 33.94 6.88
C PHE A 553 3.47 34.49 6.08
N MET A 554 2.30 34.59 6.72
CA MET A 554 1.07 35.10 6.13
C MET A 554 0.74 36.49 6.69
N SER A 555 0.13 37.36 5.88
CA SER A 555 -0.37 38.64 6.40
C SER A 555 -1.65 38.46 7.22
N GLU A 556 -1.84 39.33 8.21
CA GLU A 556 -3.03 39.36 9.07
C GLU A 556 -4.35 39.41 8.28
N GLU A 557 -4.40 40.22 7.22
CA GLU A 557 -5.56 40.31 6.32
C GLU A 557 -5.90 38.97 5.67
N ARG A 558 -4.86 38.25 5.19
CA ARG A 558 -5.02 36.96 4.54
C ARG A 558 -5.40 35.88 5.54
N TYR A 559 -4.81 35.88 6.73
CA TYR A 559 -5.20 34.98 7.83
C TYR A 559 -6.66 35.19 8.22
N THR A 560 -7.07 36.43 8.44
CA THR A 560 -8.45 36.80 8.77
C THR A 560 -9.41 36.31 7.69
N THR A 561 -9.04 36.48 6.41
CA THR A 561 -9.81 35.97 5.28
C THR A 561 -9.91 34.45 5.31
N LEU A 562 -8.79 33.74 5.51
CA LEU A 562 -8.71 32.28 5.58
C LEU A 562 -9.57 31.72 6.72
N LYS A 563 -9.40 32.25 7.93
CA LYS A 563 -10.18 31.90 9.14
C LYS A 563 -11.67 32.12 8.92
N ASN A 564 -12.06 33.28 8.38
CA ASN A 564 -13.46 33.60 8.12
C ASN A 564 -14.08 32.71 7.03
N LEU A 565 -13.32 32.37 5.98
CA LEU A 565 -13.76 31.43 4.97
C LEU A 565 -14.00 30.05 5.56
N LEU A 566 -13.06 29.54 6.37
CA LEU A 566 -13.19 28.24 7.03
C LEU A 566 -14.38 28.24 8.01
N ARG A 567 -14.54 29.27 8.85
CA ARG A 567 -15.69 29.38 9.77
C ARG A 567 -17.03 29.44 9.04
N LYS A 568 -17.10 30.16 7.91
CA LYS A 568 -18.33 30.32 7.14
C LYS A 568 -18.71 29.08 6.32
N LYS A 569 -17.72 28.44 5.68
CA LYS A 569 -17.97 27.31 4.77
C LYS A 569 -17.81 25.95 5.44
N LYS A 570 -17.13 25.89 6.59
CA LYS A 570 -16.72 24.70 7.34
C LYS A 570 -15.78 23.74 6.58
N ASN A 571 -15.67 23.86 5.26
CA ASN A 571 -14.72 23.12 4.44
C ASN A 571 -13.90 24.07 3.57
N ILE A 572 -12.59 23.88 3.54
CA ILE A 572 -11.66 24.67 2.72
C ILE A 572 -10.64 23.78 2.03
N ILE A 573 -10.19 24.18 0.83
CA ILE A 573 -9.06 23.59 0.13
C ILE A 573 -7.97 24.64 0.04
N LEU A 574 -6.83 24.33 0.65
CA LEU A 574 -5.59 25.07 0.53
C LEU A 574 -4.89 24.57 -0.73
N GLN A 575 -4.83 25.42 -1.76
CA GLN A 575 -4.21 25.07 -3.03
C GLN A 575 -2.99 25.96 -3.28
N GLY A 576 -2.00 25.47 -4.00
CA GLY A 576 -0.86 26.27 -4.40
C GLY A 576 0.29 25.41 -4.85
N ALA A 577 1.35 26.07 -5.28
CA ALA A 577 2.54 25.39 -5.78
C ALA A 577 3.22 24.55 -4.67
N PRO A 578 4.08 23.59 -5.02
CA PRO A 578 4.87 22.85 -4.04
C PRO A 578 5.74 23.77 -3.18
N GLY A 579 5.90 23.45 -1.90
CA GLY A 579 6.78 24.19 -0.99
C GLY A 579 6.28 25.56 -0.53
N VAL A 580 5.00 25.89 -0.68
CA VAL A 580 4.41 27.15 -0.15
C VAL A 580 3.90 27.03 1.30
N GLY A 581 4.20 25.92 1.99
CA GLY A 581 3.86 25.75 3.41
C GLY A 581 2.43 25.29 3.72
N LYS A 582 1.68 24.71 2.77
CA LYS A 582 0.27 24.31 2.96
C LYS A 582 0.08 23.34 4.14
N THR A 583 0.84 22.26 4.19
CA THR A 583 0.80 21.24 5.25
C THR A 583 1.14 21.84 6.60
N TYR A 584 2.19 22.66 6.64
CA TYR A 584 2.61 23.37 7.84
C TYR A 584 1.54 24.34 8.36
N ALA A 585 0.84 25.02 7.44
CA ALA A 585 -0.22 25.97 7.75
C ALA A 585 -1.53 25.31 8.20
N ALA A 586 -1.90 24.14 7.66
CA ALA A 586 -3.19 23.52 7.92
C ALA A 586 -3.39 23.15 9.40
N GLU A 587 -2.40 22.49 10.00
CA GLU A 587 -2.42 22.10 11.42
C GLU A 587 -2.38 23.34 12.34
N ARG A 588 -1.53 24.31 12.02
CA ARG A 588 -1.43 25.57 12.77
C ARG A 588 -2.68 26.42 12.68
N LEU A 589 -3.38 26.37 11.54
CA LEU A 589 -4.65 27.06 11.38
C LEU A 589 -5.66 26.49 12.37
N ALA A 590 -5.76 25.16 12.47
CA ALA A 590 -6.60 24.49 13.45
C ALA A 590 -6.24 24.91 14.88
N HIS A 591 -4.96 24.79 15.27
CA HIS A 591 -4.49 25.21 16.60
C HIS A 591 -4.80 26.68 16.91
N SER A 592 -4.59 27.59 15.96
CA SER A 592 -4.84 29.03 16.16
C SER A 592 -6.32 29.36 16.34
N ILE A 593 -7.20 28.58 15.70
CA ILE A 593 -8.65 28.75 15.84
C ILE A 593 -9.11 28.18 17.18
N MET A 594 -8.54 27.05 17.61
CA MET A 594 -8.81 26.44 18.92
C MET A 594 -8.23 27.24 20.08
N GLY A 595 -7.14 27.98 19.85
CA GLY A 595 -6.38 28.68 20.89
C GLY A 595 -5.36 27.79 21.61
N GLU A 596 -5.26 26.50 21.23
CA GLU A 596 -4.44 25.49 21.90
C GLU A 596 -3.99 24.39 20.94
N LYS A 597 -2.89 23.71 21.28
CA LYS A 597 -2.34 22.57 20.53
C LYS A 597 -2.94 21.23 20.99
N ASP A 598 -4.25 21.12 20.93
CA ASP A 598 -4.94 19.88 21.25
C ASP A 598 -5.03 18.96 20.01
N SER A 599 -4.05 18.07 19.87
CA SER A 599 -4.01 17.10 18.77
C SER A 599 -5.12 16.05 18.83
N SER A 600 -5.86 15.91 19.94
CA SER A 600 -6.98 14.95 19.99
C SER A 600 -8.17 15.40 19.16
N ARG A 601 -8.28 16.71 18.88
CA ARG A 601 -9.33 17.30 18.05
C ARG A 601 -8.88 17.58 16.61
N VAL A 602 -7.70 17.07 16.23
CA VAL A 602 -7.13 17.23 14.88
C VAL A 602 -6.70 15.87 14.33
N ILE A 603 -7.28 15.45 13.21
CA ILE A 603 -6.84 14.25 12.48
C ILE A 603 -6.28 14.67 11.12
N ILE A 604 -5.22 13.99 10.68
CA ILE A 604 -4.63 14.16 9.35
C ILE A 604 -4.66 12.81 8.63
N VAL A 605 -5.25 12.80 7.44
CA VAL A 605 -5.20 11.66 6.51
C VAL A 605 -4.65 12.12 5.17
N GLN A 606 -4.11 11.20 4.37
CA GLN A 606 -3.62 11.49 3.03
C GLN A 606 -4.39 10.64 2.00
N PHE A 607 -4.89 11.25 0.94
CA PHE A 607 -5.58 10.54 -0.12
C PHE A 607 -4.62 10.00 -1.19
N HIS A 608 -4.96 8.83 -1.73
CA HIS A 608 -4.28 8.19 -2.85
C HIS A 608 -5.30 7.60 -3.83
N GLN A 609 -4.88 7.21 -5.03
CA GLN A 609 -5.80 6.78 -6.10
C GLN A 609 -6.69 5.59 -5.73
N SER A 610 -6.20 4.71 -4.85
CA SER A 610 -6.96 3.55 -4.35
C SER A 610 -7.81 3.84 -3.10
N TYR A 611 -7.82 5.07 -2.57
CA TYR A 611 -8.53 5.41 -1.34
C TYR A 611 -10.04 5.41 -1.62
N SER A 612 -10.81 4.69 -0.83
CA SER A 612 -12.21 4.38 -1.12
C SER A 612 -13.17 4.80 0.00
N TYR A 613 -14.48 4.68 -0.25
CA TYR A 613 -15.51 4.91 0.75
C TYR A 613 -15.33 3.96 1.95
N GLU A 614 -14.98 2.71 1.64
CA GLU A 614 -14.76 1.63 2.60
C GLU A 614 -13.51 1.83 3.48
N ASP A 615 -12.60 2.71 3.07
CA ASP A 615 -11.45 3.14 3.88
C ASP A 615 -11.76 4.40 4.70
N PHE A 616 -12.71 5.23 4.27
CA PHE A 616 -12.95 6.57 4.81
C PHE A 616 -14.11 6.64 5.80
N ILE A 617 -15.23 5.98 5.47
CA ILE A 617 -16.48 6.02 6.23
C ILE A 617 -16.74 4.67 6.89
N MET A 618 -17.01 3.63 6.10
CA MET A 618 -17.14 2.26 6.57
C MET A 618 -17.21 1.27 5.42
N GLY A 619 -16.80 0.04 5.68
CA GLY A 619 -16.91 -1.04 4.71
C GLY A 619 -16.67 -2.41 5.31
N TYR A 620 -17.09 -3.45 4.59
CA TYR A 620 -16.90 -4.83 5.02
C TYR A 620 -15.43 -5.25 4.90
N ARG A 621 -14.84 -5.66 6.01
CA ARG A 621 -13.50 -6.23 6.09
C ARG A 621 -13.57 -7.72 6.43
N PRO A 622 -12.66 -8.54 5.89
CA PRO A 622 -12.62 -9.95 6.23
C PRO A 622 -12.29 -10.14 7.71
N ASN A 623 -13.07 -10.95 8.41
CA ASN A 623 -12.82 -11.27 9.81
C ASN A 623 -11.64 -12.25 9.92
N ASN A 624 -10.73 -12.00 10.88
CA ASN A 624 -9.58 -12.85 11.18
C ASN A 624 -9.92 -14.32 11.51
N ASN A 625 -11.20 -14.62 11.80
CA ASN A 625 -11.69 -15.97 12.07
C ASN A 625 -12.13 -16.75 10.80
N ASN A 626 -11.86 -16.25 9.59
CA ASN A 626 -12.14 -16.91 8.30
C ASN A 626 -13.58 -17.42 8.12
N SER A 627 -14.55 -16.78 8.78
CA SER A 627 -15.98 -16.96 8.51
C SER A 627 -16.66 -15.61 8.54
N GLY A 628 -16.96 -15.10 7.34
CA GLY A 628 -17.71 -13.86 7.14
C GLY A 628 -16.90 -12.57 7.09
N PHE A 629 -17.63 -11.47 6.92
CA PHE A 629 -17.13 -10.11 6.89
C PHE A 629 -17.64 -9.37 8.13
N THR A 630 -16.84 -8.48 8.71
CA THR A 630 -17.30 -7.50 9.71
C THR A 630 -17.34 -6.12 9.08
N LEU A 631 -18.33 -5.33 9.47
CA LEU A 631 -18.37 -3.93 9.09
C LEU A 631 -17.30 -3.20 9.92
N SER A 632 -16.39 -2.52 9.25
CA SER A 632 -15.32 -1.74 9.87
C SER A 632 -15.52 -0.26 9.54
N TYR A 633 -15.28 0.60 10.51
CA TYR A 633 -15.46 2.05 10.38
C TYR A 633 -14.15 2.73 9.98
N GLY A 634 -14.28 3.79 9.19
CA GLY A 634 -13.18 4.59 8.69
C GLY A 634 -12.93 5.84 9.55
N PRO A 635 -11.78 6.52 9.33
CA PRO A 635 -11.31 7.60 10.18
C PRO A 635 -12.25 8.81 10.20
N PHE A 636 -13.01 9.08 9.12
CA PHE A 636 -13.93 10.22 9.13
C PHE A 636 -15.22 9.90 9.89
N TYR A 637 -15.67 8.65 9.85
CA TYR A 637 -16.80 8.20 10.66
C TYR A 637 -16.45 8.29 12.15
N ASP A 638 -15.34 7.68 12.57
CA ASP A 638 -14.91 7.67 13.97
C ASP A 638 -14.74 9.11 14.49
N PHE A 639 -14.09 9.96 13.69
CA PHE A 639 -13.89 11.37 14.04
C PHE A 639 -15.20 12.16 14.21
N CYS A 640 -16.20 11.91 13.36
CA CYS A 640 -17.50 12.54 13.51
C CYS A 640 -18.21 12.05 14.78
N LYS A 641 -18.12 10.76 15.11
CA LYS A 641 -18.70 10.21 16.34
C LYS A 641 -18.03 10.73 17.60
N GLU A 642 -16.71 10.92 17.57
CA GLU A 642 -15.97 11.54 18.68
C GLU A 642 -16.33 13.03 18.86
N ALA A 643 -16.62 13.74 17.76
CA ALA A 643 -16.98 15.16 17.80
C ALA A 643 -18.46 15.43 18.13
N GLU A 644 -19.35 14.45 17.93
CA GLU A 644 -20.80 14.57 18.11
C GLU A 644 -21.24 14.97 19.54
N PRO A 645 -20.67 14.42 20.64
CA PRO A 645 -21.04 14.80 22.00
C PRO A 645 -20.33 16.06 22.53
N ASP A 646 -19.41 16.65 21.76
CA ASP A 646 -18.58 17.79 22.19
C ASP A 646 -18.96 19.07 21.42
N ASP A 647 -19.11 20.20 22.11
CA ASP A 647 -19.40 21.49 21.49
C ASP A 647 -18.14 22.21 20.94
N ARG A 648 -16.94 21.72 21.28
CA ARG A 648 -15.65 22.30 20.86
C ARG A 648 -15.38 22.04 19.39
N GLU A 649 -14.49 22.83 18.78
CA GLU A 649 -14.17 22.75 17.35
C GLU A 649 -13.21 21.57 17.05
N TYR A 650 -13.53 20.78 16.03
CA TYR A 650 -12.76 19.61 15.57
C TYR A 650 -12.27 19.83 14.13
N PHE A 651 -11.05 19.44 13.78
CA PHE A 651 -10.47 19.68 12.45
C PHE A 651 -10.00 18.38 11.78
N PHE A 652 -10.58 18.07 10.63
CA PHE A 652 -10.21 16.92 9.81
C PHE A 652 -9.41 17.41 8.58
N ILE A 653 -8.13 17.08 8.55
CA ILE A 653 -7.18 17.52 7.52
C ILE A 653 -6.98 16.40 6.50
N ILE A 654 -7.12 16.73 5.22
CA ILE A 654 -6.94 15.80 4.10
C ILE A 654 -5.81 16.30 3.22
N ASP A 655 -4.67 15.63 3.32
CA ASP A 655 -3.54 15.86 2.42
C ASP A 655 -3.77 15.19 1.05
N GLU A 656 -3.20 15.80 0.01
CA GLU A 656 -3.32 15.35 -1.38
C GLU A 656 -4.77 15.06 -1.80
N ILE A 657 -5.69 15.99 -1.46
CA ILE A 657 -7.14 15.78 -1.61
C ILE A 657 -7.59 15.52 -3.06
N ASN A 658 -6.81 15.95 -4.06
CA ASN A 658 -7.01 15.64 -5.50
C ASN A 658 -6.61 14.21 -5.90
N ARG A 659 -5.83 13.48 -5.10
CA ARG A 659 -5.37 12.13 -5.47
C ARG A 659 -6.44 11.07 -5.29
N GLY A 660 -7.48 11.36 -4.50
CA GLY A 660 -8.64 10.51 -4.30
C GLY A 660 -9.85 10.96 -5.12
N ASN A 661 -10.73 10.03 -5.50
CA ASN A 661 -12.03 10.38 -6.05
C ASN A 661 -12.96 10.82 -4.92
N LEU A 662 -12.95 12.12 -4.60
CA LEU A 662 -13.72 12.72 -3.51
C LEU A 662 -15.22 12.38 -3.55
N SER A 663 -15.85 12.36 -4.72
CA SER A 663 -17.28 12.02 -4.83
C SER A 663 -17.55 10.57 -4.43
N LYS A 664 -16.65 9.66 -4.80
CA LYS A 664 -16.72 8.25 -4.38
C LYS A 664 -16.38 8.07 -2.90
N ILE A 665 -15.35 8.76 -2.41
CA ILE A 665 -14.85 8.64 -1.04
C ILE A 665 -15.87 9.16 -0.02
N PHE A 666 -16.48 10.32 -0.28
CA PHE A 666 -17.50 10.88 0.62
C PHE A 666 -18.89 10.24 0.44
N GLY A 667 -19.18 9.63 -0.70
CA GLY A 667 -20.45 8.96 -0.97
C GLY A 667 -21.67 9.85 -0.66
N GLU A 668 -22.58 9.34 0.15
CA GLU A 668 -23.78 10.02 0.66
C GLU A 668 -23.47 11.24 1.54
N LEU A 669 -22.32 11.27 2.20
CA LEU A 669 -21.91 12.35 3.11
C LEU A 669 -21.46 13.60 2.35
N LEU A 670 -21.24 13.50 1.04
CA LEU A 670 -20.89 14.64 0.21
C LEU A 670 -21.91 15.79 0.36
N MET A 671 -23.19 15.48 0.59
CA MET A 671 -24.18 16.51 0.90
C MET A 671 -24.00 17.07 2.32
N LEU A 672 -23.72 16.22 3.30
CA LEU A 672 -23.70 16.58 4.72
C LEU A 672 -22.52 17.48 5.10
N ILE A 673 -21.42 17.46 4.34
CA ILE A 673 -20.31 18.37 4.61
C ILE A 673 -20.69 19.84 4.39
N GLU A 674 -21.76 20.15 3.63
CA GLU A 674 -22.27 21.52 3.47
C GLU A 674 -22.69 22.11 4.82
N ASN A 675 -22.26 23.34 5.12
CA ASN A 675 -22.50 24.00 6.41
C ASN A 675 -23.99 23.95 6.87
N ASP A 676 -24.95 24.17 5.97
CA ASP A 676 -26.39 24.16 6.27
C ASP A 676 -27.05 22.77 6.26
N LYS A 677 -26.27 21.71 6.01
CA LYS A 677 -26.70 20.31 5.99
C LYS A 677 -26.11 19.47 7.12
N ARG A 678 -25.18 20.03 7.89
CA ARG A 678 -24.63 19.39 9.09
C ARG A 678 -25.70 19.21 10.17
N GLY A 679 -25.51 18.19 11.01
CA GLY A 679 -26.50 17.73 11.97
C GLY A 679 -27.76 17.11 11.35
N LYS A 680 -27.83 16.96 10.02
CA LYS A 680 -28.89 16.20 9.35
C LYS A 680 -28.44 14.77 9.19
N GLU A 681 -29.30 13.87 9.60
CA GLU A 681 -29.09 12.44 9.49
C GLU A 681 -29.39 11.92 8.07
N VAL A 682 -28.53 11.04 7.57
CA VAL A 682 -28.80 10.16 6.43
C VAL A 682 -28.49 8.73 6.83
N ARG A 683 -29.24 7.80 6.24
CA ARG A 683 -28.96 6.37 6.36
C ARG A 683 -27.73 6.02 5.54
N LEU A 684 -26.80 5.32 6.16
CA LEU A 684 -25.56 4.87 5.52
C LEU A 684 -25.80 3.66 4.59
N LEU A 685 -24.88 3.46 3.64
CA LEU A 685 -24.95 2.37 2.66
C LEU A 685 -24.82 0.96 3.26
N TYR A 686 -23.92 0.79 4.24
CA TYR A 686 -23.56 -0.52 4.79
C TYR A 686 -24.18 -0.83 6.16
N SER A 687 -24.84 0.15 6.78
CA SER A 687 -25.55 0.01 8.06
C SER A 687 -26.91 0.69 8.02
N ASP A 688 -27.85 0.20 8.83
CA ASP A 688 -29.17 0.84 9.01
C ASP A 688 -29.12 2.07 9.93
N GLU A 689 -27.91 2.50 10.28
CA GLU A 689 -27.65 3.62 11.16
C GLU A 689 -27.93 4.96 10.47
N GLN A 690 -28.51 5.88 11.23
CA GLN A 690 -28.59 7.29 10.87
C GLN A 690 -27.29 7.98 11.28
N PHE A 691 -26.61 8.59 10.31
CA PHE A 691 -25.35 9.29 10.52
C PHE A 691 -25.47 10.74 10.08
N SER A 692 -24.85 11.65 10.83
CA SER A 692 -24.75 13.06 10.49
C SER A 692 -23.30 13.53 10.60
N VAL A 693 -22.94 14.57 9.84
CA VAL A 693 -21.67 15.29 10.05
C VAL A 693 -21.92 16.40 11.08
N PRO A 694 -21.24 16.41 12.23
CA PRO A 694 -21.45 17.43 13.27
C PRO A 694 -21.14 18.87 12.82
N GLU A 695 -21.81 19.85 13.43
CA GLU A 695 -21.64 21.28 13.09
C GLU A 695 -20.25 21.83 13.46
N ASN A 696 -19.60 21.22 14.44
CA ASN A 696 -18.29 21.56 14.98
C ASN A 696 -17.09 20.94 14.22
N VAL A 697 -17.32 20.09 13.20
CA VAL A 697 -16.25 19.38 12.43
C VAL A 697 -15.77 20.14 11.19
N TYR A 698 -14.64 20.82 11.21
CA TYR A 698 -14.07 21.53 10.07
C TYR A 698 -13.25 20.60 9.15
N ILE A 699 -13.33 20.78 7.84
CA ILE A 699 -12.52 20.00 6.88
C ILE A 699 -11.52 20.91 6.17
N ILE A 700 -10.23 20.56 6.23
CA ILE A 700 -9.15 21.28 5.56
C ILE A 700 -8.48 20.35 4.56
N GLY A 701 -8.77 20.52 3.27
CA GLY A 701 -8.10 19.83 2.18
C GLY A 701 -6.84 20.55 1.73
N MET A 702 -5.85 19.81 1.25
CA MET A 702 -4.62 20.37 0.67
C MET A 702 -4.39 19.82 -0.73
N MET A 703 -3.98 20.70 -1.64
CA MET A 703 -3.82 20.37 -3.05
C MET A 703 -2.58 21.02 -3.65
N ASN A 704 -1.77 20.22 -4.34
CA ASN A 704 -0.73 20.71 -5.23
C ASN A 704 -1.32 21.06 -6.60
N THR A 705 -1.16 22.30 -7.03
CA THR A 705 -1.70 22.80 -8.31
C THR A 705 -0.86 22.39 -9.53
N ALA A 706 0.37 21.91 -9.31
CA ALA A 706 1.27 21.45 -10.36
C ALA A 706 0.89 20.05 -10.90
N ASP A 707 0.15 19.25 -10.11
CA ASP A 707 -0.20 17.87 -10.45
C ASP A 707 -1.33 17.84 -11.50
N ARG A 708 -0.95 17.87 -12.78
CA ARG A 708 -1.88 17.84 -13.93
C ARG A 708 -2.47 16.47 -14.26
N SER A 709 -1.96 15.41 -13.64
CA SER A 709 -2.37 14.01 -13.82
C SER A 709 -3.53 13.60 -12.90
N LEU A 710 -4.05 14.53 -12.09
CA LEU A 710 -5.07 14.28 -11.08
C LEU A 710 -6.40 14.92 -11.49
N ALA A 711 -7.50 14.24 -11.20
CA ALA A 711 -8.84 14.61 -11.63
C ALA A 711 -9.18 16.07 -11.25
N MET A 712 -9.76 16.83 -12.17
CA MET A 712 -10.33 18.14 -11.84
C MET A 712 -11.42 17.95 -10.77
N ILE A 713 -11.36 18.73 -9.69
CA ILE A 713 -12.41 18.68 -8.65
C ILE A 713 -13.77 18.96 -9.31
N ASP A 714 -14.68 18.01 -9.17
CA ASP A 714 -16.05 18.09 -9.64
C ASP A 714 -16.70 19.43 -9.21
N TYR A 715 -17.50 20.03 -10.08
CA TYR A 715 -18.27 21.23 -9.80
C TYR A 715 -19.14 21.10 -8.53
N ALA A 716 -19.66 19.89 -8.28
CA ALA A 716 -20.38 19.59 -7.05
C ALA A 716 -19.52 19.81 -5.80
N LEU A 717 -18.27 19.34 -5.81
CA LEU A 717 -17.33 19.53 -4.71
C LEU A 717 -16.85 20.98 -4.62
N ARG A 718 -16.65 21.64 -5.76
CA ARG A 718 -16.22 23.05 -5.81
C ARG A 718 -17.18 23.99 -5.09
N ARG A 719 -18.46 23.66 -5.02
CA ARG A 719 -19.48 24.45 -4.29
C ARG A 719 -19.38 24.31 -2.76
N ARG A 720 -18.90 23.16 -2.30
CA ARG A 720 -18.90 22.69 -0.90
C ARG A 720 -17.64 23.09 -0.14
N PHE A 721 -16.55 23.28 -0.87
CA PHE A 721 -15.29 23.80 -0.35
C PHE A 721 -15.10 25.27 -0.73
N ALA A 722 -14.56 26.07 0.18
CA ALA A 722 -13.87 27.30 -0.19
C ALA A 722 -12.50 26.96 -0.78
N PHE A 723 -11.99 27.74 -1.73
CA PHE A 723 -10.64 27.56 -2.27
C PHE A 723 -9.81 28.76 -1.85
N PHE A 724 -8.67 28.49 -1.23
CA PHE A 724 -7.73 29.51 -0.80
C PHE A 724 -6.35 29.20 -1.39
N GLU A 725 -5.84 30.13 -2.18
CA GLU A 725 -4.55 29.98 -2.85
C GLU A 725 -3.41 30.43 -1.93
N PHE A 726 -2.44 29.57 -1.68
CA PHE A 726 -1.17 29.89 -1.06
C PHE A 726 -0.16 30.27 -2.13
N GLU A 727 0.48 31.42 -1.94
CA GLU A 727 1.51 31.93 -2.83
C GLU A 727 2.88 31.83 -2.15
N PRO A 728 3.99 31.79 -2.93
CA PRO A 728 5.32 31.93 -2.36
C PRO A 728 5.44 33.21 -1.53
N ALA A 729 5.82 33.09 -0.25
CA ALA A 729 5.79 34.17 0.72
C ALA A 729 7.02 35.08 0.69
N PHE A 730 7.84 35.02 -0.36
CA PHE A 730 9.11 35.77 -0.48
C PHE A 730 8.96 37.28 -0.22
N GLU A 731 7.80 37.86 -0.54
CA GLU A 731 7.55 39.29 -0.37
C GLU A 731 6.92 39.68 0.97
N THR A 732 6.55 38.71 1.80
CA THR A 732 5.89 38.96 3.09
C THR A 732 6.86 39.47 4.14
N GLU A 733 6.37 40.31 5.06
CA GLU A 733 7.19 40.87 6.14
C GLU A 733 7.79 39.78 7.05
N GLY A 734 7.02 38.72 7.32
CA GLY A 734 7.50 37.58 8.12
C GLY A 734 8.67 36.86 7.46
N PHE A 735 8.57 36.54 6.17
CA PHE A 735 9.66 35.88 5.46
C PHE A 735 10.88 36.80 5.30
N LYS A 736 10.68 38.10 5.02
CA LYS A 736 11.78 39.08 4.96
C LYS A 736 12.50 39.24 6.30
N THR A 737 11.76 39.14 7.41
CA THR A 737 12.33 39.13 8.75
C THR A 737 13.18 37.88 8.95
N TYR A 738 12.64 36.69 8.64
CA TYR A 738 13.39 35.42 8.67
C TYR A 738 14.66 35.48 7.82
N GLN A 739 14.55 35.94 6.57
CA GLN A 739 15.68 36.13 5.66
C GLN A 739 16.77 37.02 6.28
N SER A 740 16.37 38.13 6.91
CA SER A 740 17.28 39.05 7.59
C SER A 740 18.01 38.41 8.77
N THR A 741 17.43 37.40 9.43
CA THR A 741 18.10 36.68 10.54
C THR A 741 19.23 35.76 10.06
N ILE A 742 19.13 35.23 8.84
CA ILE A 742 20.19 34.42 8.22
C ILE A 742 21.40 35.29 7.85
N ALA A 743 21.16 36.54 7.46
CA ALA A 743 22.19 37.54 7.16
C ALA A 743 23.29 37.06 6.19
N ASN A 744 22.89 36.38 5.10
CA ASN A 744 23.80 35.84 4.09
C ASN A 744 23.48 36.39 2.69
N ASN A 745 24.39 37.20 2.14
CA ASN A 745 24.20 37.85 0.83
C ASN A 745 23.97 36.85 -0.33
N LYS A 746 24.58 35.66 -0.28
CA LYS A 746 24.39 34.64 -1.33
C LYS A 746 23.00 34.01 -1.25
N PHE A 747 22.52 33.79 -0.03
CA PHE A 747 21.15 33.35 0.24
C PHE A 747 20.14 34.38 -0.29
N ASP A 748 20.36 35.66 0.00
CA ASP A 748 19.50 36.76 -0.50
C ASP A 748 19.47 36.82 -2.03
N LYS A 749 20.65 36.74 -2.67
CA LYS A 749 20.77 36.74 -4.13
C LYS A 749 20.11 35.51 -4.76
N LEU A 750 20.17 34.36 -4.11
CA LEU A 750 19.49 33.14 -4.58
C LEU A 750 17.97 33.29 -4.50
N ILE A 751 17.44 33.89 -3.41
CA ILE A 751 16.01 34.20 -3.29
C ILE A 751 15.55 35.18 -4.37
N GLU A 752 16.31 36.23 -4.67
CA GLU A 752 16.01 37.16 -5.77
C GLU A 752 16.00 36.44 -7.14
N THR A 753 16.96 35.53 -7.33
CA THR A 753 17.06 34.71 -8.55
C THR A 753 15.84 33.78 -8.69
N VAL A 754 15.44 33.09 -7.61
CA VAL A 754 14.23 32.24 -7.60
C VAL A 754 12.95 33.07 -7.77
N SER A 755 12.89 34.26 -7.20
CA SER A 755 11.76 35.18 -7.39
C SER A 755 11.63 35.63 -8.84
N SER A 756 12.74 35.85 -9.53
CA SER A 756 12.78 36.14 -10.97
C SER A 756 12.39 34.92 -11.80
N LEU A 757 12.89 33.73 -11.44
CA LEU A 757 12.51 32.46 -12.05
C LEU A 757 11.00 32.21 -11.93
N ASN A 758 10.40 32.50 -10.77
CA ASN A 758 8.97 32.36 -10.54
C ASN A 758 8.11 33.25 -11.44
N LYS A 759 8.59 34.44 -11.83
CA LYS A 759 7.91 35.28 -12.82
C LYS A 759 7.89 34.60 -14.19
N ILE A 760 9.03 34.05 -14.62
CA ILE A 760 9.11 33.32 -15.88
C ILE A 760 8.25 32.05 -15.87
N ILE A 761 8.25 31.28 -14.78
CA ILE A 761 7.40 30.09 -14.64
C ILE A 761 5.91 30.47 -14.73
N SER A 762 5.53 31.60 -14.11
CA SER A 762 4.12 32.05 -14.10
C SER A 762 3.64 32.53 -15.47
N GLU A 763 4.52 33.14 -16.26
CA GLU A 763 4.23 33.62 -17.61
C GLU A 763 4.33 32.52 -18.68
N ASP A 764 4.90 31.36 -18.34
CA ASP A 764 5.06 30.23 -19.23
C ASP A 764 3.71 29.59 -19.57
N ALA A 765 3.40 29.52 -20.88
CA ALA A 765 2.14 28.98 -21.38
C ALA A 765 1.93 27.50 -21.03
N SER A 766 3.02 26.76 -20.79
CA SER A 766 3.02 25.34 -20.47
C SER A 766 3.10 25.05 -18.98
N LEU A 767 3.37 26.01 -18.09
CA LEU A 767 3.49 25.80 -16.63
C LEU A 767 2.42 26.59 -15.86
N GLY A 768 2.52 27.92 -15.85
CA GLY A 768 1.66 28.82 -15.10
C GLY A 768 2.00 28.95 -13.61
N SER A 769 1.21 29.75 -12.87
CA SER A 769 1.47 30.11 -11.47
C SER A 769 1.51 28.94 -10.49
N GLY A 770 0.90 27.80 -10.84
CA GLY A 770 0.84 26.60 -10.02
C GLY A 770 2.16 25.81 -9.92
N PHE A 771 3.16 26.16 -10.73
CA PHE A 771 4.50 25.56 -10.78
C PHE A 771 5.57 26.46 -10.13
N ARG A 772 5.18 27.59 -9.52
CA ARG A 772 6.13 28.45 -8.81
C ARG A 772 6.87 27.67 -7.71
N ILE A 773 8.13 27.98 -7.51
CA ILE A 773 8.95 27.45 -6.42
C ILE A 773 8.56 28.15 -5.12
N GLY A 774 8.19 27.39 -4.11
CA GLY A 774 7.80 27.90 -2.80
C GLY A 774 8.98 28.29 -1.90
N HIS A 775 8.67 28.95 -0.79
CA HIS A 775 9.65 29.48 0.15
C HIS A 775 10.15 28.44 1.18
N SER A 776 9.49 27.28 1.30
CA SER A 776 9.88 26.24 2.26
C SER A 776 11.27 25.67 1.99
N TYR A 777 11.71 25.68 0.72
CA TYR A 777 13.08 25.31 0.32
C TYR A 777 14.16 26.16 1.02
N PHE A 778 13.80 27.37 1.43
CA PHE A 778 14.68 28.31 2.12
C PHE A 778 14.51 28.32 3.64
N CYS A 779 13.55 27.55 4.17
CA CYS A 779 13.24 27.48 5.59
C CYS A 779 14.02 26.32 6.22
N THR A 780 15.10 26.62 6.94
CA THR A 780 15.98 25.60 7.54
C THR A 780 16.37 25.98 8.96
N GLY A 781 16.57 24.97 9.81
CA GLY A 781 17.20 25.12 11.12
C GLY A 781 18.73 24.96 11.09
N GLU A 782 19.29 24.68 9.92
CA GLU A 782 20.72 24.44 9.70
C GLU A 782 21.49 25.74 9.43
N VAL A 783 22.82 25.68 9.55
CA VAL A 783 23.70 26.80 9.21
C VAL A 783 23.74 26.94 7.68
N VAL A 784 23.33 28.10 7.18
CA VAL A 784 23.35 28.42 5.74
C VAL A 784 24.77 28.79 5.32
N ASP A 785 25.52 27.80 4.81
CA ASP A 785 26.85 27.97 4.24
C ASP A 785 26.87 27.70 2.71
N ASP A 786 28.06 27.81 2.11
CA ASP A 786 28.24 27.60 0.67
C ASP A 786 27.89 26.18 0.22
N ALA A 787 28.09 25.17 1.09
CA ALA A 787 27.77 23.79 0.77
C ALA A 787 26.26 23.59 0.77
N TRP A 788 25.56 24.10 1.79
CA TRP A 788 24.10 24.05 1.88
C TRP A 788 23.43 24.73 0.68
N LEU A 789 23.92 25.93 0.30
CA LEU A 789 23.43 26.66 -0.87
C LEU A 789 23.70 25.89 -2.18
N SER A 790 24.86 25.25 -2.30
CA SER A 790 25.20 24.41 -3.45
C SER A 790 24.29 23.20 -3.54
N ASP A 791 24.03 22.52 -2.42
CA ASP A 791 23.18 21.34 -2.39
C ASP A 791 21.73 21.68 -2.79
N LEU A 792 21.22 22.81 -2.27
CA LEU A 792 19.90 23.32 -2.63
C LEU A 792 19.79 23.60 -4.14
N VAL A 793 20.80 24.21 -4.74
CA VAL A 793 20.80 24.50 -6.19
C VAL A 793 20.93 23.23 -7.02
N GLU A 794 21.90 22.37 -6.71
CA GLU A 794 22.25 21.19 -7.53
C GLU A 794 21.27 20.03 -7.43
N TYR A 795 20.68 19.82 -6.25
CA TYR A 795 19.88 18.64 -5.98
C TYR A 795 18.38 18.91 -5.86
N GLU A 796 17.95 20.16 -5.64
CA GLU A 796 16.53 20.52 -5.61
C GLU A 796 16.13 21.35 -6.83
N PHE A 797 16.73 22.54 -7.02
CA PHE A 797 16.26 23.46 -8.06
C PHE A 797 16.62 23.05 -9.49
N ILE A 798 17.85 22.60 -9.74
CA ILE A 798 18.28 22.16 -11.08
C ILE A 798 17.46 20.95 -11.59
N PRO A 799 17.24 19.89 -10.78
CA PRO A 799 16.35 18.80 -11.17
C PRO A 799 14.93 19.26 -11.45
N LEU A 800 14.37 20.15 -10.62
CA LEU A 800 13.03 20.69 -10.79
C LEU A 800 12.86 21.43 -12.13
N ILE A 801 13.79 22.33 -12.48
CA ILE A 801 13.70 23.05 -13.77
C ILE A 801 13.94 22.13 -14.98
N LYS A 802 14.73 21.04 -14.82
CA LYS A 802 14.90 20.01 -15.86
C LYS A 802 13.60 19.26 -16.14
N GLU A 803 12.78 19.04 -15.12
CA GLU A 803 11.45 18.46 -15.28
C GLU A 803 10.47 19.45 -15.90
N TYR A 804 10.51 20.72 -15.48
CA TYR A 804 9.61 21.76 -16.00
C TYR A 804 9.84 22.04 -17.48
N TRP A 805 11.09 22.07 -17.92
CA TRP A 805 11.50 22.40 -19.29
C TRP A 805 12.28 21.26 -19.94
N PHE A 806 11.75 20.03 -19.84
CA PHE A 806 12.40 18.82 -20.38
C PHE A 806 12.64 18.87 -21.89
N ASP A 807 11.82 19.63 -22.61
CA ASP A 807 11.88 19.87 -24.06
C ASP A 807 12.55 21.20 -24.45
N GLU A 808 12.91 22.05 -23.48
CA GLU A 808 13.60 23.33 -23.68
C GLU A 808 15.00 23.34 -23.02
N PRO A 809 15.97 22.54 -23.50
CA PRO A 809 17.28 22.38 -22.84
C PRO A 809 18.09 23.67 -22.74
N PHE A 810 17.90 24.62 -23.66
CA PHE A 810 18.57 25.93 -23.61
C PHE A 810 18.09 26.77 -22.41
N LYS A 811 16.80 26.73 -22.11
CA LYS A 811 16.21 27.45 -20.98
C LYS A 811 16.65 26.86 -19.65
N VAL A 812 16.76 25.52 -19.59
CA VAL A 812 17.34 24.79 -18.46
C VAL A 812 18.81 25.20 -18.24
N GLU A 813 19.63 25.22 -19.30
CA GLU A 813 21.03 25.62 -19.21
C GLU A 813 21.18 27.06 -18.71
N GLN A 814 20.40 27.99 -19.28
CA GLN A 814 20.40 29.39 -18.87
C GLN A 814 20.04 29.56 -17.39
N TRP A 815 18.98 28.92 -16.92
CA TRP A 815 18.56 29.03 -15.52
C TRP A 815 19.48 28.28 -14.56
N THR A 816 20.10 27.19 -14.99
CA THR A 816 21.16 26.51 -14.24
C THR A 816 22.32 27.47 -13.98
N LEU A 817 22.81 28.16 -15.01
CA LEU A 817 23.88 29.14 -14.89
C LEU A 817 23.50 30.32 -13.99
N ASN A 818 22.26 30.80 -14.08
CA ASN A 818 21.78 31.89 -13.22
C ASN A 818 21.73 31.48 -11.74
N LEU A 819 21.20 30.28 -11.44
CA LEU A 819 21.10 29.76 -10.08
C LEU A 819 22.49 29.49 -9.47
N GLN A 820 23.40 28.86 -10.22
CA GLN A 820 24.79 28.67 -9.81
C GLN A 820 25.52 30.02 -9.63
N GLY A 821 25.28 30.98 -10.53
CA GLY A 821 25.85 32.32 -10.46
C GLY A 821 25.38 33.13 -9.24
N ALA A 822 24.22 32.81 -8.67
CA ALA A 822 23.73 33.44 -7.45
C ALA A 822 24.55 33.05 -6.21
N ILE A 823 25.09 31.82 -6.18
CA ILE A 823 25.83 31.29 -5.02
C ILE A 823 27.37 31.33 -5.19
N HIS A 824 27.86 31.54 -6.41
CA HIS A 824 29.30 31.61 -6.72
C HIS A 824 29.82 33.03 -7.03
N GLY A 825 28.94 34.02 -7.14
CA GLY A 825 29.27 35.37 -7.61
C GLY A 825 29.13 36.48 -6.60
#